data_AF-A0A935DXH9-F1
#
_entry.id   AF-A0A935DXH9-F1
#
_cell.length_a   1.000
_cell.length_b   1.000
_cell.length_c   1.000
_cell.angle_alpha   90.00
_cell.angle_beta   90.00
_cell.angle_gamma   90.00
#
_symmetry.space_group_name_H-M   'P 1'
#
loop_
_entity.id
_entity.type
_entity.pdbx_description
1 polymer ?
#
loop_
_entity_poly.entity_id
_entity_poly.type
_entity_poly.pdbx_seq_one_letter_code
_entity_poly.pdbx_strand_id
1 'polypeptide(L)'
;MRNVNRISGCLAAAFLLSFTLADFAFDLASRAPINQWFLVLVPAGAFFIILFSILPFLEKEISRASPPIRWFILLWGIIASFPALRIANYESRLFPLCFILSLLLIAPTAPSLQSLTQAGGRSRVIGAWVFATSSSLLPAGFLDNFYSSPVEIVLLIVLLQAGFGVGGYFLMGRARRVAGERRFDALIHSSLFLLLTGFILWLFNASQRVSVFPNTYFVLNEETRGLFTYASLLALPWQAWLHLKLKFSGFYNRIKSTRVYAHVSANLAGISLAFAFFVLYLIFASVINDPRFDVDDIFFDADGANWRVRLTSQNWVDLYNRSVHPLALLLFKPPVDLLGFLLKGDKLWGAYLFTAMGGAACVYLAWTFIKSAAGDSVYASLIASLLGLTASHLVFGSLIESYIFLAAGLLLFFVLLLKDRPVPALVVASLAVIGITYTNFAQNVIALFTVRPNIKQTLRFVVTVTVLLVLFTLLNNLLYPNAHPLFFVPSSLQAEQQNVYPFNALRVQALPRGFFFHNIIAPSPIFYDRDIPFIQFRFFKPEIDELSQYDLPIQKLVSWAWLAMLLLGGILFLKHPGSNPHLRFMIALTGCILLNMALHLRYGKEFFLYTPNWTYALVLLMGLAWREIAGRKWFQALLMAFLILLAWNNSILLSVILNVLGSQV
;
A
#
# COMPACT_ATOMS: atom_id res chain seq x y z
N MET A 1 -31.80 -44.10 -26.83
CA MET A 1 -32.44 -42.85 -26.34
C MET A 1 -31.44 -41.78 -25.90
N ARG A 2 -30.43 -42.07 -25.07
CA ARG A 2 -29.49 -41.07 -24.54
C ARG A 2 -28.66 -40.32 -25.62
N ASN A 3 -28.15 -41.02 -26.63
CA ASN A 3 -27.42 -40.38 -27.74
C ASN A 3 -28.32 -39.55 -28.66
N VAL A 4 -29.57 -39.98 -28.86
CA VAL A 4 -30.56 -39.25 -29.69
C VAL A 4 -30.90 -37.91 -29.03
N ASN A 5 -31.21 -37.93 -27.72
CA ASN A 5 -31.49 -36.70 -26.96
C ASN A 5 -30.26 -35.77 -26.92
N ARG A 6 -29.05 -36.32 -26.87
CA ARG A 6 -27.80 -35.54 -26.92
C ARG A 6 -27.61 -34.86 -28.26
N ILE A 7 -27.78 -35.59 -29.37
CA ILE A 7 -27.67 -35.03 -30.72
C ILE A 7 -28.70 -33.91 -30.89
N SER A 8 -29.97 -34.17 -30.57
CA SER A 8 -31.04 -33.17 -30.67
C SER A 8 -30.77 -31.93 -29.80
N GLY A 9 -30.29 -32.11 -28.56
CA GLY A 9 -29.96 -31.02 -27.66
C GLY A 9 -28.77 -30.17 -28.15
N CYS A 10 -27.69 -30.80 -28.59
CA CYS A 10 -26.54 -30.09 -29.19
C CYS A 10 -26.93 -29.34 -30.46
N LEU A 11 -27.76 -29.95 -31.31
CA LEU A 11 -28.19 -29.36 -32.58
C LEU A 11 -29.06 -28.13 -32.33
N ALA A 12 -30.02 -28.23 -31.40
CA ALA A 12 -30.87 -27.10 -31.00
C ALA A 12 -30.06 -25.96 -30.37
N ALA A 13 -29.13 -26.28 -29.45
CA ALA A 13 -28.26 -25.27 -28.85
C ALA A 13 -27.33 -24.62 -29.89
N ALA A 14 -26.71 -25.40 -30.77
CA ALA A 14 -25.82 -24.90 -31.81
C ALA A 14 -26.55 -24.02 -32.83
N PHE A 15 -27.77 -24.40 -33.22
CA PHE A 15 -28.62 -23.57 -34.08
C PHE A 15 -29.00 -22.27 -33.38
N LEU A 16 -29.39 -22.32 -32.11
CA LEU A 16 -29.73 -21.14 -31.32
C LEU A 16 -28.52 -20.19 -31.19
N LEU A 17 -27.34 -20.71 -30.86
CA LEU A 17 -26.09 -19.94 -30.78
C LEU A 17 -25.75 -19.27 -32.11
N SER A 18 -25.79 -20.05 -33.20
CA SER A 18 -25.46 -19.58 -34.53
C SER A 18 -26.45 -18.54 -35.04
N PHE A 19 -27.75 -18.80 -34.89
CA PHE A 19 -28.82 -17.88 -35.28
C PHE A 19 -28.69 -16.55 -34.53
N THR A 20 -28.45 -16.61 -33.22
CA THR A 20 -28.27 -15.41 -32.39
C THR A 20 -27.05 -14.60 -32.82
N LEU A 21 -25.92 -15.27 -33.09
CA LEU A 21 -24.70 -14.62 -33.56
C LEU A 21 -24.90 -14.00 -34.96
N ALA A 22 -25.57 -14.72 -35.85
CA ALA A 22 -25.85 -14.28 -37.21
C ALA A 22 -26.78 -13.07 -37.25
N ASP A 23 -27.84 -13.08 -36.43
CA ASP A 23 -28.77 -11.96 -36.27
C ASP A 23 -28.06 -10.71 -35.73
N PHE A 24 -27.28 -10.87 -34.65
CA PHE A 24 -26.63 -9.75 -33.98
C PHE A 24 -25.41 -9.18 -34.73
N ALA A 25 -24.45 -10.03 -35.12
CA ALA A 25 -23.16 -9.57 -35.64
C ALA A 25 -23.18 -9.28 -37.14
N PHE A 26 -24.13 -9.87 -37.88
CA PHE A 26 -24.16 -9.78 -39.34
C PHE A 26 -25.43 -9.14 -39.89
N ASP A 27 -26.36 -8.73 -39.02
CA ASP A 27 -27.67 -8.20 -39.41
C ASP A 27 -28.38 -9.14 -40.39
N LEU A 28 -28.72 -10.33 -39.90
CA LEU A 28 -29.16 -11.45 -40.71
C LEU A 28 -30.29 -11.05 -41.69
N ALA A 29 -31.23 -10.23 -41.23
CA ALA A 29 -32.38 -9.81 -42.02
C ALA A 29 -32.01 -8.99 -43.28
N SER A 30 -30.89 -8.25 -43.27
CA SER A 30 -30.45 -7.47 -44.43
C SER A 30 -29.64 -8.25 -45.45
N ARG A 31 -29.32 -9.52 -45.18
CA ARG A 31 -28.53 -10.37 -46.07
C ARG A 31 -29.40 -11.12 -47.07
N ALA A 32 -28.86 -11.38 -48.26
CA ALA A 32 -29.52 -12.24 -49.24
C ALA A 32 -29.82 -13.64 -48.64
N PRO A 33 -30.92 -14.31 -49.03
CA PRO A 33 -31.34 -15.58 -48.42
C PRO A 33 -30.24 -16.63 -48.34
N ILE A 34 -29.44 -16.78 -49.41
CA ILE A 34 -28.32 -17.72 -49.41
C ILE A 34 -27.26 -17.39 -48.34
N ASN A 35 -26.95 -16.11 -48.15
CA ASN A 35 -26.00 -15.68 -47.12
C ASN A 35 -26.58 -15.89 -45.72
N GLN A 36 -27.89 -15.71 -45.54
CA GLN A 36 -28.55 -16.03 -44.26
C GLN A 36 -28.40 -17.50 -43.90
N TRP A 37 -28.65 -18.40 -44.85
CA TRP A 37 -28.47 -19.84 -44.67
C TRP A 37 -27.01 -20.18 -44.31
N PHE A 38 -26.03 -19.60 -44.99
CA PHE A 38 -24.62 -19.85 -44.69
C PHE A 38 -24.19 -19.30 -43.33
N LEU A 39 -24.60 -18.08 -42.99
CA LEU A 39 -24.28 -17.44 -41.70
C LEU A 39 -24.89 -18.19 -40.51
N VAL A 40 -26.00 -18.91 -40.69
CA VAL A 40 -26.62 -19.72 -39.63
C VAL A 40 -26.13 -21.17 -39.67
N LEU A 41 -26.14 -21.85 -40.81
CA LEU A 41 -25.88 -23.29 -40.85
C LEU A 41 -24.40 -23.64 -40.67
N VAL A 42 -23.47 -22.85 -41.20
CA VAL A 42 -22.03 -23.16 -41.09
C VAL A 42 -21.55 -23.02 -39.64
N PRO A 43 -21.81 -21.92 -38.91
CA PRO A 43 -21.43 -21.83 -37.51
C PRO A 43 -22.27 -22.77 -36.63
N ALA A 44 -23.53 -23.08 -36.99
CA ALA A 44 -24.31 -24.10 -36.28
C ALA A 44 -23.65 -25.48 -36.39
N GLY A 45 -23.14 -25.86 -37.56
CA GLY A 45 -22.35 -27.08 -37.73
C GLY A 45 -21.09 -27.10 -36.85
N ALA A 46 -20.36 -25.98 -36.83
CA ALA A 46 -19.16 -25.84 -36.00
C ALA A 46 -19.48 -25.91 -34.48
N PHE A 47 -20.46 -25.14 -34.02
CA PHE A 47 -20.93 -25.19 -32.63
C PHE A 47 -21.46 -26.56 -32.25
N PHE A 48 -22.16 -27.25 -33.16
CA PHE A 48 -22.64 -28.61 -32.93
C PHE A 48 -21.47 -29.55 -32.69
N ILE A 49 -20.43 -29.52 -33.52
CA ILE A 49 -19.23 -30.36 -33.35
C ILE A 49 -18.55 -30.07 -32.01
N ILE A 50 -18.38 -28.79 -31.66
CA ILE A 50 -17.77 -28.36 -30.39
C ILE A 50 -18.61 -28.83 -29.20
N LEU A 51 -19.91 -28.52 -29.17
CA LEU A 51 -20.81 -28.90 -28.09
C LEU A 51 -20.93 -30.42 -27.98
N PHE A 52 -21.06 -31.15 -29.09
CA PHE A 52 -21.13 -32.61 -29.09
C PHE A 52 -19.85 -33.27 -28.57
N SER A 53 -18.68 -32.63 -28.79
CA SER A 53 -17.40 -33.11 -28.26
C SER A 53 -17.22 -32.80 -26.77
N ILE A 54 -17.71 -31.65 -26.30
CA ILE A 54 -17.53 -31.18 -24.91
C ILE A 54 -18.64 -31.69 -23.96
N LEU A 55 -19.88 -31.80 -24.43
CA LEU A 55 -21.03 -32.20 -23.62
C LEU A 55 -20.87 -33.56 -22.91
N PRO A 56 -20.25 -34.61 -23.50
CA PRO A 56 -19.97 -35.85 -22.77
C PRO A 56 -19.11 -35.65 -21.53
N PHE A 57 -18.12 -34.78 -21.64
CA PHE A 57 -17.26 -34.41 -20.52
C PHE A 57 -18.06 -33.64 -19.46
N LEU A 58 -18.87 -32.65 -19.86
CA LEU A 58 -19.68 -31.88 -18.93
C LEU A 58 -20.77 -32.69 -18.23
N GLU A 59 -21.47 -33.57 -18.95
CA GLU A 59 -22.44 -34.50 -18.36
C GLU A 59 -21.77 -35.39 -17.32
N LYS A 60 -20.55 -35.86 -17.60
CA LYS A 60 -19.76 -36.67 -16.66
C LYS A 60 -19.41 -35.87 -15.40
N GLU A 61 -18.98 -34.61 -15.52
CA GLU A 61 -18.65 -33.79 -14.36
C GLU A 61 -19.91 -33.38 -13.55
N ILE A 62 -21.01 -33.00 -14.21
CA ILE A 62 -22.28 -32.63 -13.57
C ILE A 62 -22.95 -33.85 -12.88
N SER A 63 -22.89 -35.03 -13.51
CA SER A 63 -23.49 -36.24 -12.95
C SER A 63 -22.83 -36.71 -11.65
N ARG A 64 -21.56 -36.34 -11.41
CA ARG A 64 -20.86 -36.58 -10.14
C ARG A 64 -21.36 -35.69 -8.99
N ALA A 65 -22.07 -34.61 -9.29
CA ALA A 65 -22.61 -33.70 -8.29
C ALA A 65 -24.03 -34.11 -7.86
N SER A 66 -24.38 -33.83 -6.60
CA SER A 66 -25.73 -34.04 -6.06
C SER A 66 -26.74 -33.06 -6.67
N PRO A 67 -28.06 -33.36 -6.64
CA PRO A 67 -29.08 -32.47 -7.21
C PRO A 67 -28.99 -31.01 -6.74
N PRO A 68 -28.76 -30.70 -5.44
CA PRO A 68 -28.60 -29.31 -4.99
C PRO A 68 -27.44 -28.57 -5.67
N ILE A 69 -26.32 -29.26 -5.93
CA ILE A 69 -25.16 -28.64 -6.60
C ILE A 69 -25.43 -28.44 -8.09
N ARG A 70 -26.15 -29.36 -8.74
CA ARG A 70 -26.57 -29.17 -10.14
C ARG A 70 -27.49 -27.96 -10.28
N TRP A 71 -28.47 -27.81 -9.38
CA TRP A 71 -29.33 -26.63 -9.33
C TRP A 71 -28.56 -25.35 -9.07
N PHE A 72 -27.60 -25.39 -8.15
CA PHE A 72 -26.71 -24.25 -7.90
C PHE A 72 -25.96 -23.83 -9.17
N ILE A 73 -25.37 -24.77 -9.91
CA ILE A 73 -24.65 -24.48 -11.16
C ILE A 73 -25.58 -23.87 -12.21
N LEU A 74 -26.79 -24.41 -12.38
CA LEU A 74 -27.77 -23.87 -13.32
C LEU A 74 -28.18 -22.44 -12.95
N LEU A 75 -28.58 -22.21 -11.69
CA LEU A 75 -28.93 -20.88 -11.18
C LEU A 75 -27.75 -19.91 -11.29
N TRP A 76 -26.53 -20.35 -10.98
CA TRP A 76 -25.34 -19.52 -11.06
C TRP A 76 -24.97 -19.16 -12.50
N GLY A 77 -25.21 -20.08 -13.45
CA GLY A 77 -25.10 -19.81 -14.89
C GLY A 77 -26.08 -18.74 -15.37
N ILE A 78 -27.32 -18.76 -14.86
CA ILE A 78 -28.32 -17.71 -15.12
C ILE A 78 -27.89 -16.38 -14.51
N ILE A 79 -27.40 -16.39 -13.27
CA ILE A 79 -26.92 -15.15 -12.61
C ILE A 79 -25.72 -14.56 -13.36
N ALA A 80 -24.79 -15.39 -13.79
CA ALA A 80 -23.60 -14.96 -14.55
C ALA A 80 -23.94 -14.45 -15.96
N SER A 81 -25.03 -14.91 -16.59
CA SER A 81 -25.40 -14.42 -17.92
C SER A 81 -25.93 -12.98 -17.92
N PHE A 82 -26.44 -12.45 -16.80
CA PHE A 82 -26.90 -11.06 -16.72
C PHE A 82 -25.76 -10.03 -16.86
N PRO A 83 -24.62 -10.14 -16.15
CA PRO A 83 -23.47 -9.28 -16.41
C PRO A 83 -22.88 -9.47 -17.81
N ALA A 84 -22.92 -10.68 -18.36
CA ALA A 84 -22.49 -10.93 -19.74
C ALA A 84 -23.38 -10.23 -20.77
N LEU A 85 -24.70 -10.17 -20.55
CA LEU A 85 -25.62 -9.37 -21.36
C LEU A 85 -25.26 -7.88 -21.35
N ARG A 86 -24.85 -7.34 -20.20
CA ARG A 86 -24.39 -5.94 -20.12
C ARG A 86 -23.17 -5.69 -21.02
N ILE A 87 -22.24 -6.63 -21.09
CA ILE A 87 -21.08 -6.55 -22.02
C ILE A 87 -21.57 -6.50 -23.48
N ALA A 88 -22.70 -7.15 -23.76
CA ALA A 88 -23.36 -7.14 -25.05
C ALA A 88 -24.46 -6.07 -25.19
N ASN A 89 -24.35 -4.96 -24.47
CA ASN A 89 -25.28 -3.82 -24.53
C ASN A 89 -26.75 -4.18 -24.26
N TYR A 90 -27.00 -5.16 -23.39
CA TYR A 90 -28.32 -5.63 -22.98
C TYR A 90 -29.21 -6.18 -24.10
N GLU A 91 -28.62 -6.61 -25.20
CA GLU A 91 -29.34 -7.28 -26.28
C GLU A 91 -29.89 -8.63 -25.80
N SER A 92 -31.19 -8.66 -25.50
CA SER A 92 -31.87 -9.81 -24.89
C SER A 92 -31.76 -11.08 -25.74
N ARG A 93 -31.61 -10.92 -27.05
CA ARG A 93 -31.36 -12.00 -28.02
C ARG A 93 -30.09 -12.78 -27.67
N LEU A 94 -29.06 -12.14 -27.11
CA LEU A 94 -27.78 -12.78 -26.73
C LEU A 94 -27.83 -13.55 -25.41
N PHE A 95 -28.95 -13.54 -24.68
CA PHE A 95 -29.07 -14.23 -23.40
C PHE A 95 -28.78 -15.74 -23.49
N PRO A 96 -29.31 -16.50 -24.47
CA PRO A 96 -29.04 -17.92 -24.57
C PRO A 96 -27.57 -18.23 -24.81
N LEU A 97 -26.88 -17.42 -25.63
CA LEU A 97 -25.43 -17.51 -25.85
C LEU A 97 -24.65 -17.27 -24.55
N CYS A 98 -24.98 -16.19 -23.84
CA CYS A 98 -24.33 -15.85 -22.56
C CYS A 98 -24.56 -16.93 -21.50
N PHE A 99 -25.76 -17.50 -21.44
CA PHE A 99 -26.11 -18.57 -20.51
C PHE A 99 -25.35 -19.87 -20.82
N ILE A 100 -25.35 -20.30 -22.09
CA ILE A 100 -24.62 -21.51 -22.52
C ILE A 100 -23.12 -21.33 -22.23
N LEU A 101 -22.53 -20.19 -22.61
CA LEU A 101 -21.12 -19.91 -22.33
C LEU A 101 -20.81 -19.98 -20.84
N SER A 102 -21.64 -19.34 -20.01
CA SER A 102 -21.47 -19.33 -18.55
C SER A 102 -21.53 -20.76 -18.00
N LEU A 103 -22.49 -21.57 -18.44
CA LEU A 103 -22.60 -22.98 -18.06
C LEU A 103 -21.37 -23.80 -18.47
N LEU A 104 -20.88 -23.64 -19.71
CA LEU A 104 -19.68 -24.32 -20.19
C LEU A 104 -18.46 -24.00 -19.31
N LEU A 105 -18.35 -22.77 -18.82
CA LEU A 105 -17.24 -22.32 -17.98
C LEU A 105 -17.34 -22.80 -16.53
N ILE A 106 -18.53 -22.94 -15.95
CA ILE A 106 -18.70 -23.33 -14.54
C ILE A 106 -18.96 -24.82 -14.32
N ALA A 107 -19.59 -25.51 -15.26
CA ALA A 107 -19.94 -26.93 -15.14
C ALA A 107 -18.75 -27.86 -14.79
N PRO A 108 -17.52 -27.65 -15.30
CA PRO A 108 -16.35 -28.46 -14.91
C PRO A 108 -16.03 -28.43 -13.41
N THR A 109 -16.52 -27.42 -12.67
CA THR A 109 -16.27 -27.26 -11.24
C THR A 109 -17.24 -28.07 -10.36
N ALA A 110 -18.26 -28.70 -10.93
CA ALA A 110 -19.31 -29.41 -10.18
C ALA A 110 -18.80 -30.45 -9.15
N PRO A 111 -17.83 -31.33 -9.48
CA PRO A 111 -17.30 -32.29 -8.50
C PRO A 111 -16.54 -31.60 -7.37
N SER A 112 -15.91 -30.47 -7.67
CA SER A 112 -15.18 -29.67 -6.67
C SER A 112 -16.14 -29.00 -5.70
N LEU A 113 -17.22 -28.41 -6.20
CA LEU A 113 -18.29 -27.85 -5.37
C LEU A 113 -18.95 -28.92 -4.48
N GLN A 114 -19.16 -30.13 -5.03
CA GLN A 114 -19.68 -31.28 -4.28
C GLN A 114 -18.72 -31.70 -3.15
N SER A 115 -17.44 -31.88 -3.46
CA SER A 115 -16.43 -32.31 -2.48
C SER A 115 -16.23 -31.27 -1.37
N LEU A 116 -16.19 -29.99 -1.74
CA LEU A 116 -16.08 -28.88 -0.79
C LEU A 116 -17.30 -28.80 0.14
N THR A 117 -18.49 -28.99 -0.43
CA THR A 117 -19.75 -29.07 0.31
C THR A 117 -19.71 -30.14 1.38
N GLN A 118 -19.32 -31.36 0.99
CA GLN A 118 -19.24 -32.51 1.90
C GLN A 118 -18.21 -32.28 3.01
N ALA A 119 -17.14 -31.54 2.71
CA ALA A 119 -16.12 -31.14 3.68
C ALA A 119 -16.51 -29.96 4.58
N GLY A 120 -17.75 -29.45 4.50
CA GLY A 120 -18.22 -28.30 5.28
C GLY A 120 -17.55 -26.96 4.92
N GLY A 121 -16.92 -26.88 3.75
CA GLY A 121 -16.09 -25.72 3.33
C GLY A 121 -16.86 -24.56 2.71
N ARG A 122 -18.19 -24.64 2.58
CA ARG A 122 -19.03 -23.69 1.82
C ARG A 122 -18.86 -22.24 2.28
N SER A 123 -19.10 -21.97 3.56
CA SER A 123 -19.07 -20.61 4.12
C SER A 123 -17.70 -19.94 3.95
N ARG A 124 -16.63 -20.73 4.07
CA ARG A 124 -15.26 -20.23 3.93
C ARG A 124 -14.91 -19.88 2.48
N VAL A 125 -15.39 -20.65 1.50
CA VAL A 125 -15.17 -20.32 0.07
C VAL A 125 -16.02 -19.14 -0.36
N ILE A 126 -17.27 -19.06 0.08
CA ILE A 126 -18.11 -17.87 -0.18
C ILE A 126 -17.46 -16.63 0.43
N GLY A 127 -17.01 -16.71 1.69
CA GLY A 127 -16.30 -15.59 2.32
C GLY A 127 -15.01 -15.22 1.57
N ALA A 128 -14.21 -16.21 1.16
CA ALA A 128 -13.00 -15.97 0.37
C ALA A 128 -13.30 -15.30 -0.97
N TRP A 129 -14.39 -15.68 -1.63
CA TRP A 129 -14.86 -15.07 -2.86
C TRP A 129 -15.32 -13.62 -2.67
N VAL A 130 -16.10 -13.35 -1.61
CA VAL A 130 -16.51 -11.97 -1.28
C VAL A 130 -15.27 -11.11 -1.03
N PHE A 131 -14.35 -11.60 -0.19
CA PHE A 131 -13.09 -10.91 0.07
C PHE A 131 -12.28 -10.67 -1.21
N ALA A 132 -12.17 -11.68 -2.07
CA ALA A 132 -11.43 -11.59 -3.31
C ALA A 132 -12.07 -10.58 -4.26
N THR A 133 -13.39 -10.56 -4.36
CA THR A 133 -14.14 -9.62 -5.20
C THR A 133 -13.98 -8.20 -4.70
N SER A 134 -14.16 -7.95 -3.40
CA SER A 134 -13.93 -6.63 -2.82
C SER A 134 -12.48 -6.16 -2.95
N SER A 135 -11.52 -7.05 -2.69
CA SER A 135 -10.09 -6.70 -2.74
C SER A 135 -9.56 -6.54 -4.16
N SER A 136 -10.13 -7.26 -5.14
CA SER A 136 -9.74 -7.15 -6.55
C SER A 136 -10.25 -5.87 -7.20
N LEU A 137 -11.34 -5.28 -6.69
CA LEU A 137 -11.97 -4.11 -7.31
C LEU A 137 -11.02 -2.90 -7.38
N LEU A 138 -10.26 -2.64 -6.32
CA LEU A 138 -9.29 -1.54 -6.26
C LEU A 138 -8.14 -1.70 -7.27
N PRO A 139 -7.33 -2.79 -7.25
CA PRO A 139 -6.26 -2.97 -8.20
C PRO A 139 -6.76 -3.18 -9.64
N ALA A 140 -7.95 -3.79 -9.83
CA ALA A 140 -8.53 -3.88 -11.16
C ALA A 140 -8.93 -2.50 -11.69
N GLY A 141 -9.62 -1.67 -10.90
CA GLY A 141 -9.96 -0.29 -11.28
C GLY A 141 -8.73 0.57 -11.55
N PHE A 142 -7.69 0.43 -10.72
CA PHE A 142 -6.41 1.11 -10.94
C PHE A 142 -5.74 0.71 -12.25
N LEU A 143 -5.56 -0.59 -12.48
CA LEU A 143 -4.84 -1.09 -13.66
C LEU A 143 -5.65 -0.92 -14.95
N ASP A 144 -6.97 -0.80 -14.87
CA ASP A 144 -7.84 -0.51 -16.01
C ASP A 144 -7.47 0.80 -16.74
N ASN A 145 -6.83 1.75 -16.04
CA ASN A 145 -6.38 3.01 -16.65
C ASN A 145 -5.12 2.83 -17.52
N PHE A 146 -4.42 1.70 -17.41
CA PHE A 146 -3.19 1.42 -18.15
C PHE A 146 -3.36 0.28 -19.15
N TYR A 147 -4.23 -0.69 -18.86
CA TYR A 147 -4.47 -1.86 -19.70
C TYR A 147 -5.84 -1.75 -20.36
N SER A 148 -5.87 -1.49 -21.67
CA SER A 148 -7.12 -1.25 -22.41
C SER A 148 -7.63 -2.47 -23.18
N SER A 149 -6.80 -3.50 -23.37
CA SER A 149 -7.25 -4.71 -24.08
C SER A 149 -8.21 -5.52 -23.19
N PRO A 150 -9.41 -5.90 -23.69
CA PRO A 150 -10.32 -6.77 -22.94
C PRO A 150 -9.66 -8.07 -22.45
N VAL A 151 -8.72 -8.61 -23.22
CA VAL A 151 -7.97 -9.82 -22.85
C VAL A 151 -7.04 -9.55 -21.67
N GLU A 152 -6.28 -8.46 -21.70
CA GLU A 152 -5.41 -8.05 -20.58
C GLU A 152 -6.23 -7.85 -19.30
N ILE A 153 -7.38 -7.18 -19.40
CA ILE A 153 -8.28 -6.91 -18.28
C ILE A 153 -8.87 -8.21 -17.72
N VAL A 154 -9.38 -9.12 -18.55
CA VAL A 154 -9.89 -10.43 -18.10
C VAL A 154 -8.79 -11.22 -17.38
N LEU A 155 -7.60 -11.31 -17.98
CA LEU A 155 -6.47 -12.04 -17.40
C LEU A 155 -6.11 -11.46 -16.03
N LEU A 156 -6.04 -10.14 -15.93
CA LEU A 156 -5.77 -9.45 -14.69
C LEU A 156 -6.84 -9.77 -13.62
N ILE A 157 -8.12 -9.65 -13.95
CA ILE A 157 -9.21 -9.92 -13.01
C ILE A 157 -9.15 -11.38 -12.53
N VAL A 158 -8.91 -12.33 -13.43
CA VAL A 158 -8.78 -13.76 -13.09
C VAL A 158 -7.59 -13.98 -12.15
N LEU A 159 -6.44 -13.37 -12.42
CA LEU A 159 -5.25 -13.46 -11.55
C LEU A 159 -5.49 -12.86 -10.17
N LEU A 160 -6.10 -11.67 -10.10
CA LEU A 160 -6.44 -11.00 -8.84
C LEU A 160 -7.44 -11.84 -8.03
N GLN A 161 -8.50 -12.33 -8.68
CA GLN A 161 -9.51 -13.17 -8.04
C GLN A 161 -8.93 -14.50 -7.53
N ALA A 162 -8.02 -15.11 -8.27
CA ALA A 162 -7.32 -16.31 -7.84
C ALA A 162 -6.40 -16.01 -6.65
N GLY A 163 -5.57 -14.96 -6.74
CA GLY A 163 -4.62 -14.55 -5.70
C GLY A 163 -5.32 -14.18 -4.39
N PHE A 164 -6.28 -13.26 -4.45
CA PHE A 164 -7.05 -12.85 -3.27
C PHE A 164 -8.03 -13.91 -2.80
N GLY A 165 -8.56 -14.79 -3.68
CA GLY A 165 -9.39 -15.92 -3.27
C GLY A 165 -8.60 -16.90 -2.40
N VAL A 166 -7.41 -17.28 -2.85
CA VAL A 166 -6.48 -18.14 -2.08
C VAL A 166 -6.07 -17.46 -0.78
N GLY A 167 -5.64 -16.20 -0.84
CA GLY A 167 -5.27 -15.42 0.34
C GLY A 167 -6.40 -15.30 1.35
N GLY A 168 -7.59 -14.89 0.89
CA GLY A 168 -8.81 -14.73 1.68
C GLY A 168 -9.24 -16.02 2.35
N TYR A 169 -9.21 -17.14 1.62
CA TYR A 169 -9.52 -18.46 2.20
C TYR A 169 -8.60 -18.77 3.38
N PHE A 170 -7.29 -18.55 3.26
CA PHE A 170 -6.35 -18.78 4.36
C PHE A 170 -6.50 -17.79 5.51
N LEU A 171 -6.67 -16.51 5.19
CA LEU A 171 -6.90 -15.43 6.15
C LEU A 171 -8.11 -15.71 7.02
N MET A 172 -9.26 -16.05 6.43
CA MET A 172 -10.48 -16.37 7.17
C MET A 172 -10.33 -17.58 8.08
N GLY A 173 -9.62 -18.62 7.64
CA GLY A 173 -9.34 -19.78 8.48
C GLY A 173 -8.47 -19.44 9.69
N ARG A 174 -7.49 -18.54 9.50
CA ARG A 174 -6.66 -18.03 10.59
C ARG A 174 -7.44 -17.11 11.52
N ALA A 175 -8.20 -16.17 10.98
CA ALA A 175 -9.03 -15.23 11.74
C ALA A 175 -10.03 -15.98 12.62
N ARG A 176 -10.71 -16.99 12.09
CA ARG A 176 -11.63 -17.84 12.88
C ARG A 176 -10.91 -18.55 14.04
N ARG A 177 -9.70 -19.06 13.81
CA ARG A 177 -8.89 -19.71 14.86
C ARG A 177 -8.48 -18.71 15.95
N VAL A 178 -7.93 -17.57 15.55
CA VAL A 178 -7.52 -16.50 16.47
C VAL A 178 -8.72 -15.98 17.26
N ALA A 179 -9.88 -15.79 16.63
CA ALA A 179 -11.11 -15.39 17.32
C ALA A 179 -11.60 -16.45 18.32
N GLY A 180 -11.38 -17.74 18.04
CA GLY A 180 -11.71 -18.83 18.96
C GLY A 180 -10.77 -18.89 20.17
N GLU A 181 -9.46 -18.74 19.95
CA GLU A 181 -8.42 -18.96 20.97
C GLU A 181 -8.03 -17.67 21.73
N ARG A 182 -8.11 -16.51 21.07
CA ARG A 182 -7.63 -15.21 21.57
C ARG A 182 -8.61 -14.09 21.19
N ARG A 183 -9.79 -14.11 21.82
CA ARG A 183 -10.89 -13.16 21.55
C ARG A 183 -10.47 -11.69 21.65
N PHE A 184 -9.64 -11.34 22.63
CA PHE A 184 -9.20 -9.95 22.82
C PHE A 184 -8.28 -9.48 21.68
N ASP A 185 -7.31 -10.31 21.29
CA ASP A 185 -6.44 -10.02 20.13
C ASP A 185 -7.27 -9.83 18.86
N ALA A 186 -8.25 -10.71 18.64
CA ALA A 186 -9.16 -10.61 17.51
C ALA A 186 -10.02 -9.34 17.55
N LEU A 187 -10.45 -8.89 18.73
CA LEU A 187 -11.18 -7.63 18.92
C LEU A 187 -10.30 -6.44 18.52
N ILE A 188 -9.10 -6.34 19.09
CA ILE A 188 -8.20 -5.20 18.80
C ILE A 188 -7.80 -5.16 17.32
N HIS A 189 -7.42 -6.30 16.73
CA HIS A 189 -7.10 -6.34 15.29
C HIS A 189 -8.31 -6.00 14.41
N SER A 190 -9.51 -6.45 14.79
CA SER A 190 -10.75 -6.07 14.09
C SER A 190 -11.04 -4.57 14.22
N SER A 191 -10.91 -3.99 15.41
CA SER A 191 -11.09 -2.56 15.65
C SER A 191 -10.07 -1.73 14.87
N LEU A 192 -8.82 -2.18 14.81
CA LEU A 192 -7.78 -1.52 14.03
C LEU A 192 -8.06 -1.61 12.52
N PHE A 193 -8.49 -2.77 12.04
CA PHE A 193 -8.92 -2.93 10.65
C PHE A 193 -10.07 -1.98 10.30
N LEU A 194 -11.11 -1.92 11.14
CA LEU A 194 -12.25 -1.01 10.95
C LEU A 194 -11.84 0.47 10.97
N LEU A 195 -10.94 0.86 11.89
CA LEU A 195 -10.40 2.23 11.95
C LEU A 195 -9.71 2.59 10.63
N LEU A 196 -8.80 1.74 10.15
CA LEU A 196 -8.04 2.01 8.93
C LEU A 196 -8.91 1.98 7.68
N THR A 197 -9.82 1.01 7.56
CA THR A 197 -10.79 0.97 6.45
C THR A 197 -11.69 2.20 6.47
N GLY A 198 -12.21 2.59 7.63
CA GLY A 198 -13.00 3.81 7.78
C GLY A 198 -12.22 5.06 7.39
N PHE A 199 -10.95 5.15 7.79
CA PHE A 199 -10.10 6.29 7.46
C PHE A 199 -9.75 6.35 5.96
N ILE A 200 -9.47 5.21 5.34
CA ILE A 200 -9.27 5.10 3.88
C ILE A 200 -10.53 5.54 3.12
N LEU A 201 -11.70 5.04 3.49
CA LEU A 201 -12.98 5.40 2.84
C LEU A 201 -13.31 6.88 3.03
N TRP A 202 -13.07 7.41 4.23
CA TRP A 202 -13.22 8.82 4.52
C TRP A 202 -12.30 9.67 3.65
N LEU A 203 -11.01 9.33 3.56
CA LEU A 203 -10.02 10.07 2.79
C LEU A 203 -10.33 10.01 1.30
N PHE A 204 -10.73 8.84 0.81
CA PHE A 204 -11.20 8.66 -0.56
C PHE A 204 -12.34 9.63 -0.87
N ASN A 205 -13.41 9.61 -0.07
CA ASN A 205 -14.57 10.50 -0.24
C ASN A 205 -14.21 11.98 -0.10
N ALA A 206 -13.36 12.34 0.86
CA ALA A 206 -12.88 13.70 1.05
C ALA A 206 -12.08 14.19 -0.17
N SER A 207 -11.25 13.32 -0.75
CA SER A 207 -10.44 13.62 -1.93
C SER A 207 -11.31 13.87 -3.17
N GLN A 208 -12.46 13.20 -3.31
CA GLN A 208 -13.39 13.42 -4.44
C GLN A 208 -13.96 14.85 -4.52
N ARG A 209 -13.84 15.64 -3.45
CA ARG A 209 -14.27 17.04 -3.43
C ARG A 209 -13.30 17.97 -4.15
N VAL A 210 -12.07 17.51 -4.37
CA VAL A 210 -11.03 18.27 -5.08
C VAL A 210 -11.09 17.89 -6.55
N SER A 211 -11.20 18.89 -7.44
CA SER A 211 -11.27 18.72 -8.90
C SER A 211 -10.09 17.90 -9.46
N VAL A 212 -8.97 17.89 -8.73
CA VAL A 212 -7.74 17.20 -9.11
C VAL A 212 -7.70 15.72 -8.79
N PHE A 213 -8.62 15.21 -7.96
CA PHE A 213 -8.58 13.81 -7.56
C PHE A 213 -8.96 12.89 -8.73
N PRO A 214 -8.06 11.98 -9.14
CA PRO A 214 -8.28 11.17 -10.33
C PRO A 214 -9.17 9.96 -10.01
N ASN A 215 -10.47 10.20 -9.81
CA ASN A 215 -11.48 9.20 -9.43
C ASN A 215 -11.46 7.94 -10.31
N THR A 216 -11.14 8.08 -11.60
CA THR A 216 -11.08 6.97 -12.57
C THR A 216 -10.02 5.92 -12.21
N TYR A 217 -8.99 6.27 -11.44
CA TYR A 217 -7.93 5.34 -11.02
C TYR A 217 -8.29 4.46 -9.82
N PHE A 218 -9.44 4.70 -9.21
CA PHE A 218 -9.86 3.95 -8.01
C PHE A 218 -11.21 3.27 -8.19
N VAL A 219 -11.86 3.48 -9.34
CA VAL A 219 -13.17 2.93 -9.67
C VAL A 219 -13.09 2.27 -11.04
N LEU A 220 -13.72 1.10 -11.19
CA LEU A 220 -13.81 0.42 -12.47
C LEU A 220 -14.57 1.26 -13.50
N ASN A 221 -14.02 1.36 -14.70
CA ASN A 221 -14.68 1.95 -15.87
C ASN A 221 -16.03 1.23 -16.13
N GLU A 222 -16.99 1.93 -16.72
CA GLU A 222 -18.32 1.38 -17.01
C GLU A 222 -18.26 0.17 -17.94
N GLU A 223 -17.36 0.21 -18.94
CA GLU A 223 -17.14 -0.88 -19.90
C GLU A 223 -16.60 -2.14 -19.21
N THR A 224 -15.72 -1.97 -18.23
CA THR A 224 -14.99 -3.06 -17.58
C THR A 224 -15.69 -3.56 -16.33
N ARG A 225 -16.62 -2.78 -15.77
CA ARG A 225 -17.49 -3.19 -14.65
C ARG A 225 -18.31 -4.43 -14.96
N GLY A 226 -18.85 -4.53 -16.19
CA GLY A 226 -19.57 -5.73 -16.66
C GLY A 226 -18.66 -6.95 -16.69
N LEU A 227 -17.46 -6.79 -17.27
CA LEU A 227 -16.43 -7.82 -17.38
C LEU A 227 -15.90 -8.29 -16.03
N PHE A 228 -15.63 -7.36 -15.11
CA PHE A 228 -15.25 -7.62 -13.73
C PHE A 228 -16.32 -8.42 -13.00
N THR A 229 -17.57 -7.97 -13.09
CA THR A 229 -18.69 -8.65 -12.41
C THR A 229 -18.87 -10.06 -12.97
N TYR A 230 -18.79 -10.23 -14.29
CA TYR A 230 -18.87 -11.52 -14.95
C TYR A 230 -17.75 -12.47 -14.50
N ALA A 231 -16.49 -12.05 -14.63
CA ALA A 231 -15.34 -12.84 -14.23
C ALA A 231 -15.35 -13.17 -12.72
N SER A 232 -15.78 -12.21 -11.88
CA SER A 232 -15.93 -12.42 -10.43
C SER A 232 -16.98 -13.49 -10.12
N LEU A 233 -18.12 -13.49 -10.80
CA LEU A 233 -19.13 -14.54 -10.62
C LEU A 233 -18.62 -15.91 -11.06
N LEU A 234 -17.91 -15.98 -12.19
CA LEU A 234 -17.26 -17.20 -12.63
C LEU A 234 -16.21 -17.69 -11.63
N ALA A 235 -15.53 -16.79 -10.93
CA ALA A 235 -14.48 -17.14 -9.99
C ALA A 235 -14.98 -17.98 -8.79
N LEU A 236 -16.22 -17.81 -8.30
CA LEU A 236 -16.70 -18.55 -7.12
C LEU A 236 -16.66 -20.08 -7.30
N PRO A 237 -17.27 -20.67 -8.36
CA PRO A 237 -17.13 -22.10 -8.63
C PRO A 237 -15.67 -22.56 -8.79
N TRP A 238 -14.86 -21.76 -9.46
CA TRP A 238 -13.44 -22.06 -9.70
C TRP A 238 -12.58 -21.98 -8.44
N GLN A 239 -12.93 -21.13 -7.48
CA GLN A 239 -12.27 -21.09 -6.17
C GLN A 239 -12.45 -22.41 -5.42
N ALA A 240 -13.62 -23.06 -5.51
CA ALA A 240 -13.82 -24.37 -4.90
C ALA A 240 -12.83 -25.42 -5.46
N TRP A 241 -12.66 -25.44 -6.79
CA TRP A 241 -11.67 -26.30 -7.45
C TRP A 241 -10.24 -25.94 -7.03
N LEU A 242 -9.89 -24.65 -7.06
CA LEU A 242 -8.57 -24.16 -6.72
C LEU A 242 -8.19 -24.54 -5.29
N HIS A 243 -9.07 -24.31 -4.31
CA HIS A 243 -8.81 -24.66 -2.92
C HIS A 243 -8.67 -26.17 -2.69
N LEU A 244 -9.51 -26.98 -3.33
CA LEU A 244 -9.39 -28.44 -3.24
C LEU A 244 -8.09 -28.93 -3.87
N LYS A 245 -7.75 -28.44 -5.06
CA LYS A 245 -6.48 -28.77 -5.70
C LYS A 245 -5.30 -28.35 -4.85
N LEU A 246 -5.28 -27.14 -4.31
CA LEU A 246 -4.21 -26.69 -3.41
C LEU A 246 -4.09 -27.62 -2.19
N LYS A 247 -5.22 -27.96 -1.55
CA LYS A 247 -5.23 -28.80 -0.34
C LYS A 247 -4.81 -30.25 -0.61
N PHE A 248 -5.30 -30.87 -1.69
CA PHE A 248 -5.15 -32.31 -1.95
C PHE A 248 -4.01 -32.68 -2.89
N SER A 249 -3.49 -31.77 -3.71
CA SER A 249 -2.33 -32.04 -4.59
C SER A 249 -0.99 -32.10 -3.84
N GLY A 250 -0.98 -31.91 -2.53
CA GLY A 250 0.24 -31.70 -1.75
C GLY A 250 0.94 -30.36 -2.05
N PHE A 251 0.51 -29.60 -3.06
CA PHE A 251 1.07 -28.30 -3.42
C PHE A 251 0.98 -27.30 -2.26
N TYR A 252 -0.12 -27.29 -1.50
CA TYR A 252 -0.21 -26.48 -0.30
C TYR A 252 0.82 -26.86 0.76
N ASN A 253 1.09 -28.16 0.93
CA ASN A 253 2.14 -28.62 1.85
C ASN A 253 3.54 -28.22 1.33
N ARG A 254 3.75 -28.26 0.01
CA ARG A 254 4.97 -27.72 -0.62
C ARG A 254 5.11 -26.22 -0.38
N ILE A 255 4.09 -25.41 -0.64
CA ILE A 255 4.10 -23.97 -0.35
C ILE A 255 4.38 -23.72 1.14
N LYS A 256 3.72 -24.46 2.04
CA LYS A 256 3.93 -24.34 3.48
C LYS A 256 5.36 -24.59 3.92
N SER A 257 6.07 -25.47 3.22
CA SER A 257 7.49 -25.76 3.47
C SER A 257 8.44 -24.66 2.97
N THR A 258 7.95 -23.70 2.16
CA THR A 258 8.79 -22.61 1.66
C THR A 258 9.07 -21.56 2.74
N ARG A 259 10.27 -20.97 2.68
CA ARG A 259 10.67 -19.84 3.53
C ARG A 259 9.75 -18.63 3.33
N VAL A 260 9.27 -18.42 2.10
CA VAL A 260 8.34 -17.33 1.76
C VAL A 260 7.03 -17.49 2.51
N TYR A 261 6.41 -18.67 2.48
CA TYR A 261 5.18 -18.91 3.23
C TYR A 261 5.39 -18.75 4.73
N ALA A 262 6.47 -19.30 5.28
CA ALA A 262 6.80 -19.16 6.69
C ALA A 262 6.95 -17.68 7.08
N HIS A 263 7.62 -16.89 6.24
CA HIS A 263 7.78 -15.46 6.44
C HIS A 263 6.44 -14.70 6.35
N VAL A 264 5.68 -14.86 5.27
CA VAL A 264 4.38 -14.18 5.10
C VAL A 264 3.42 -14.56 6.22
N SER A 265 3.38 -15.84 6.60
CA SER A 265 2.52 -16.31 7.70
C SER A 265 2.95 -15.73 9.05
N ALA A 266 4.26 -15.66 9.34
CA ALA A 266 4.74 -15.08 10.60
C ALA A 266 4.49 -13.57 10.68
N ASN A 267 4.51 -12.87 9.54
CA ASN A 267 4.46 -11.41 9.47
C ASN A 267 3.14 -10.86 8.92
N LEU A 268 2.10 -11.70 8.81
CA LEU A 268 0.85 -11.37 8.13
C LEU A 268 0.18 -10.10 8.65
N ALA A 269 0.12 -9.93 9.98
CA ALA A 269 -0.47 -8.74 10.59
C ALA A 269 0.28 -7.46 10.18
N GLY A 270 1.62 -7.49 10.17
CA GLY A 270 2.44 -6.36 9.72
C GLY A 270 2.30 -6.08 8.23
N ILE A 271 2.23 -7.12 7.38
CA ILE A 271 2.05 -6.99 5.93
C ILE A 271 0.67 -6.39 5.62
N SER A 272 -0.39 -6.92 6.24
CA SER A 272 -1.76 -6.39 6.07
C SER A 272 -1.87 -4.94 6.52
N LEU A 273 -1.20 -4.60 7.63
CA LEU A 273 -1.17 -3.23 8.14
C LEU A 273 -0.46 -2.29 7.18
N ALA A 274 0.73 -2.67 6.69
CA ALA A 274 1.48 -1.89 5.72
C ALA A 274 0.71 -1.71 4.41
N PHE A 275 -0.02 -2.73 3.95
CA PHE A 275 -0.88 -2.62 2.78
C PHE A 275 -2.03 -1.61 2.97
N ALA A 276 -2.65 -1.57 4.15
CA ALA A 276 -3.68 -0.57 4.45
C ALA A 276 -3.12 0.86 4.38
N PHE A 277 -1.95 1.10 4.97
CA PHE A 277 -1.28 2.41 4.89
C PHE A 277 -0.79 2.74 3.48
N PHE A 278 -0.32 1.76 2.70
CA PHE A 278 0.01 1.95 1.29
C PHE A 278 -1.18 2.53 0.51
N VAL A 279 -2.38 1.93 0.67
CA VAL A 279 -3.59 2.42 0.00
C VAL A 279 -3.95 3.83 0.47
N LEU A 280 -3.91 4.07 1.78
CA LEU A 280 -4.16 5.40 2.36
C LEU A 280 -3.22 6.45 1.77
N TYR A 281 -1.92 6.17 1.77
CA TYR A 281 -0.91 7.10 1.27
C TYR A 281 -1.04 7.34 -0.23
N LEU A 282 -1.37 6.29 -1.01
CA LEU A 282 -1.55 6.40 -2.45
C LEU A 282 -2.75 7.29 -2.82
N ILE A 283 -3.85 7.19 -2.09
CA ILE A 283 -5.03 8.06 -2.30
C ILE A 283 -4.61 9.52 -2.09
N PHE A 284 -3.96 9.84 -0.97
CA PHE A 284 -3.56 11.21 -0.71
C PHE A 284 -2.45 11.70 -1.66
N ALA A 285 -1.51 10.82 -2.03
CA ALA A 285 -0.45 11.11 -3.00
C ALA A 285 -1.01 11.53 -4.36
N SER A 286 -2.11 10.91 -4.79
CA SER A 286 -2.76 11.21 -6.08
C SER A 286 -3.38 12.62 -6.13
N VAL A 287 -3.58 13.27 -4.98
CA VAL A 287 -4.10 14.65 -4.89
C VAL A 287 -2.98 15.66 -4.74
N ILE A 288 -2.14 15.49 -3.71
CA ILE A 288 -1.20 16.54 -3.29
C ILE A 288 0.00 16.69 -4.23
N ASN A 289 0.22 15.73 -5.12
CA ASN A 289 1.32 15.78 -6.09
C ASN A 289 0.85 16.10 -7.52
N ASP A 290 -0.40 16.53 -7.70
CA ASP A 290 -0.95 16.86 -9.03
C ASP A 290 -0.01 17.83 -9.79
N PRO A 291 0.27 17.58 -11.08
CA PRO A 291 1.19 18.40 -11.87
C PRO A 291 0.85 19.90 -11.95
N ARG A 292 -0.40 20.31 -11.69
CA ARG A 292 -0.77 21.72 -11.60
C ARG A 292 -0.12 22.45 -10.44
N PHE A 293 0.25 21.74 -9.38
CA PHE A 293 1.07 22.27 -8.30
C PHE A 293 2.54 22.21 -8.73
N ASP A 294 2.94 23.15 -9.60
CA ASP A 294 4.19 23.14 -10.37
C ASP A 294 5.35 23.94 -9.74
N VAL A 295 5.17 24.36 -8.49
CA VAL A 295 6.18 25.06 -7.67
C VAL A 295 6.45 24.29 -6.38
N ASP A 296 7.63 24.49 -5.80
CA ASP A 296 8.01 23.94 -4.49
C ASP A 296 7.39 24.77 -3.34
N ASP A 297 7.68 24.39 -2.09
CA ASP A 297 7.31 25.11 -0.87
C ASP A 297 5.82 25.17 -0.50
N ILE A 298 4.94 24.60 -1.32
CA ILE A 298 3.51 24.50 -1.04
C ILE A 298 3.27 23.75 0.28
N PHE A 299 3.89 22.57 0.44
CA PHE A 299 3.67 21.70 1.60
C PHE A 299 4.90 21.71 2.50
N PHE A 300 4.90 22.54 3.53
CA PHE A 300 5.90 22.51 4.61
C PHE A 300 7.35 22.65 4.12
N ASP A 301 7.63 23.54 3.16
CA ASP A 301 8.98 23.73 2.57
C ASP A 301 9.50 22.52 1.76
N ALA A 302 8.61 21.64 1.31
CA ALA A 302 9.00 20.47 0.54
C ALA A 302 9.26 20.80 -0.94
N ASP A 303 10.21 20.07 -1.52
CA ASP A 303 10.67 20.23 -2.91
C ASP A 303 9.86 19.34 -3.86
N GLY A 304 8.54 19.32 -3.69
CA GLY A 304 7.65 18.34 -4.33
C GLY A 304 7.62 18.44 -5.86
N ALA A 305 7.63 19.66 -6.42
CA ALA A 305 7.65 19.87 -7.86
C ALA A 305 9.01 19.44 -8.44
N ASN A 306 10.10 19.79 -7.76
CA ASN A 306 11.44 19.39 -8.17
C ASN A 306 11.61 17.86 -8.15
N TRP A 307 11.23 17.19 -7.06
CA TRP A 307 11.33 15.73 -6.99
C TRP A 307 10.45 15.02 -8.02
N ARG A 308 9.25 15.55 -8.28
CA ARG A 308 8.41 15.06 -9.38
C ARG A 308 9.15 15.13 -10.71
N VAL A 309 9.75 16.29 -11.05
CA VAL A 309 10.54 16.44 -12.28
C VAL A 309 11.73 15.47 -12.31
N ARG A 310 12.48 15.32 -11.21
CA ARG A 310 13.63 14.40 -11.13
C ARG A 310 13.25 12.94 -11.43
N LEU A 311 12.10 12.51 -10.92
CA LEU A 311 11.67 11.11 -11.02
C LEU A 311 10.93 10.82 -12.33
N THR A 312 10.16 11.76 -12.86
CA THR A 312 9.28 11.51 -14.01
C THR A 312 9.84 11.94 -15.37
N SER A 313 10.84 12.84 -15.40
CA SER A 313 11.43 13.29 -16.67
C SER A 313 12.42 12.28 -17.28
N GLN A 314 12.60 12.37 -18.59
CA GLN A 314 13.62 11.61 -19.34
C GLN A 314 15.00 12.26 -19.20
N ASN A 315 15.07 13.57 -19.44
CA ASN A 315 16.29 14.36 -19.32
C ASN A 315 16.34 14.99 -17.94
N TRP A 316 17.33 14.58 -17.17
CA TRP A 316 17.49 15.00 -15.80
C TRP A 316 18.19 16.37 -15.72
N VAL A 317 17.77 17.23 -14.77
CA VAL A 317 18.38 18.51 -14.41
C VAL A 317 18.25 18.76 -12.90
N ASP A 318 19.32 19.22 -12.24
CA ASP A 318 19.26 19.66 -10.85
C ASP A 318 18.93 21.13 -10.87
N LEU A 319 17.72 21.48 -10.47
CA LEU A 319 17.33 22.89 -10.41
C LEU A 319 18.06 23.63 -9.27
N TYR A 320 18.61 22.92 -8.28
CA TYR A 320 19.21 23.55 -7.09
C TYR A 320 20.73 23.39 -6.95
N ASN A 321 21.37 22.60 -7.82
CA ASN A 321 22.81 22.29 -7.77
C ASN A 321 23.29 21.89 -6.36
N ARG A 322 22.52 21.06 -5.63
CA ARG A 322 22.76 20.70 -4.23
C ARG A 322 23.46 19.36 -4.10
N SER A 323 24.43 19.28 -3.21
CA SER A 323 25.23 18.07 -2.99
C SER A 323 24.74 17.17 -1.83
N VAL A 324 23.61 17.53 -1.21
CA VAL A 324 23.05 16.83 -0.03
C VAL A 324 22.39 15.48 -0.32
N HIS A 325 22.06 15.19 -1.59
CA HIS A 325 21.37 13.96 -2.03
C HIS A 325 22.22 13.09 -2.98
N PRO A 326 23.42 12.64 -2.55
CA PRO A 326 24.47 12.16 -3.45
C PRO A 326 24.13 10.90 -4.25
N LEU A 327 23.17 10.07 -3.81
CA LEU A 327 22.75 8.82 -4.48
C LEU A 327 21.24 8.76 -4.76
N ALA A 328 20.48 9.84 -4.54
CA ALA A 328 19.02 9.75 -4.56
C ALA A 328 18.47 9.28 -5.93
N LEU A 329 19.09 9.67 -7.05
CA LEU A 329 18.68 9.20 -8.38
C LEU A 329 18.92 7.70 -8.57
N LEU A 330 20.10 7.21 -8.19
CA LEU A 330 20.43 5.78 -8.19
C LEU A 330 19.47 4.95 -7.34
N LEU A 331 18.98 5.52 -6.23
CA LEU A 331 18.07 4.83 -5.30
C LEU A 331 16.61 4.89 -5.76
N PHE A 332 16.16 6.00 -6.34
CA PHE A 332 14.74 6.26 -6.57
C PHE A 332 14.31 6.09 -8.02
N LYS A 333 15.15 6.48 -8.99
CA LYS A 333 14.77 6.45 -10.41
C LYS A 333 14.56 5.03 -10.93
N PRO A 334 15.44 4.03 -10.66
CA PRO A 334 15.20 2.67 -11.16
C PRO A 334 13.91 2.04 -10.63
N PRO A 335 13.55 2.14 -9.34
CA PRO A 335 12.25 1.71 -8.86
C PRO A 335 11.07 2.43 -9.53
N VAL A 336 11.14 3.75 -9.71
CA VAL A 336 10.09 4.53 -10.37
C VAL A 336 9.95 4.13 -11.84
N ASP A 337 11.05 3.98 -12.57
CA ASP A 337 11.05 3.54 -13.96
C ASP A 337 10.51 2.11 -14.11
N LEU A 338 10.83 1.21 -13.17
CA LEU A 338 10.29 -0.14 -13.15
C LEU A 338 8.77 -0.13 -12.92
N LEU A 339 8.29 0.65 -11.95
CA LEU A 339 6.86 0.80 -11.70
C LEU A 339 6.17 1.46 -12.89
N GLY A 340 6.73 2.53 -13.45
CA GLY A 340 6.23 3.18 -14.65
C GLY A 340 6.17 2.22 -15.84
N PHE A 341 7.16 1.36 -16.03
CA PHE A 341 7.13 0.31 -17.05
C PHE A 341 5.95 -0.65 -16.87
N LEU A 342 5.68 -1.08 -15.63
CA LEU A 342 4.49 -1.88 -15.31
C LEU A 342 3.17 -1.12 -15.55
N LEU A 343 3.22 0.21 -15.53
CA LEU A 343 2.10 1.10 -15.84
C LEU A 343 2.16 1.68 -17.27
N LYS A 344 2.68 0.89 -18.22
CA LYS A 344 2.77 1.25 -19.66
C LYS A 344 3.49 2.58 -19.94
N GLY A 345 4.45 2.94 -19.10
CA GLY A 345 5.28 4.14 -19.24
C GLY A 345 4.88 5.31 -18.33
N ASP A 346 3.82 5.19 -17.52
CA ASP A 346 3.40 6.26 -16.62
C ASP A 346 4.30 6.37 -15.38
N LYS A 347 5.31 7.23 -15.48
CA LYS A 347 6.27 7.48 -14.40
C LYS A 347 5.69 8.31 -13.25
N LEU A 348 4.63 9.09 -13.49
CA LEU A 348 4.03 9.90 -12.44
C LEU A 348 3.32 9.00 -11.43
N TRP A 349 2.48 8.08 -11.91
CA TRP A 349 1.90 7.05 -11.06
C TRP A 349 2.94 6.09 -10.50
N GLY A 350 4.01 5.80 -11.26
CA GLY A 350 5.19 5.10 -10.73
C GLY A 350 5.78 5.78 -9.50
N ALA A 351 5.90 7.12 -9.51
CA ALA A 351 6.39 7.90 -8.38
C ALA A 351 5.39 7.94 -7.21
N TYR A 352 4.08 8.03 -7.47
CA TYR A 352 3.04 7.94 -6.43
C TYR A 352 3.10 6.60 -5.70
N LEU A 353 3.16 5.49 -6.46
CA LEU A 353 3.29 4.15 -5.90
C LEU A 353 4.57 4.00 -5.08
N PHE A 354 5.71 4.46 -5.63
CA PHE A 354 6.99 4.35 -4.94
C PHE A 354 7.00 5.10 -3.60
N THR A 355 6.46 6.32 -3.58
CA THR A 355 6.33 7.14 -2.37
C THR A 355 5.46 6.47 -1.32
N ALA A 356 4.25 6.03 -1.71
CA ALA A 356 3.34 5.30 -0.83
C ALA A 356 3.96 3.99 -0.30
N MET A 357 4.75 3.29 -1.11
CA MET A 357 5.52 2.12 -0.69
C MET A 357 6.58 2.47 0.35
N GLY A 358 7.26 3.62 0.23
CA GLY A 358 8.21 4.12 1.23
C GLY A 358 7.56 4.31 2.61
N GLY A 359 6.39 4.96 2.64
CA GLY A 359 5.61 5.11 3.87
C GLY A 359 5.13 3.77 4.45
N ALA A 360 4.62 2.89 3.60
CA ALA A 360 4.17 1.55 4.01
C ALA A 360 5.32 0.68 4.54
N ALA A 361 6.51 0.80 3.95
CA ALA A 361 7.72 0.13 4.42
C ALA A 361 8.09 0.58 5.84
N CYS A 362 7.97 1.87 6.16
CA CYS A 362 8.18 2.37 7.53
C CYS A 362 7.26 1.67 8.53
N VAL A 363 5.96 1.55 8.21
CA VAL A 363 4.99 0.85 9.07
C VAL A 363 5.36 -0.62 9.24
N TYR A 364 5.69 -1.32 8.16
CA TYR A 364 6.09 -2.73 8.24
C TYR A 364 7.37 -2.94 9.07
N LEU A 365 8.37 -2.07 8.92
CA LEU A 365 9.63 -2.13 9.65
C LEU A 365 9.44 -1.81 11.13
N ALA A 366 8.62 -0.82 11.47
CA ALA A 366 8.25 -0.53 12.85
C ALA A 366 7.51 -1.71 13.51
N TRP A 367 6.56 -2.31 12.79
CA TRP A 367 5.89 -3.53 13.25
C TRP A 367 6.89 -4.65 13.50
N THR A 368 7.82 -4.87 12.56
CA THR A 368 8.85 -5.91 12.65
C THR A 368 9.78 -5.68 13.84
N PHE A 369 10.20 -4.43 14.06
CA PHE A 369 11.04 -4.03 15.19
C PHE A 369 10.34 -4.34 16.52
N ILE A 370 9.14 -3.80 16.72
CA ILE A 370 8.39 -3.97 17.96
C ILE A 370 8.01 -5.43 18.19
N LYS A 371 7.59 -6.15 17.14
CA LYS A 371 7.28 -7.58 17.23
C LYS A 371 8.49 -8.39 17.69
N SER A 372 9.68 -8.06 17.17
CA SER A 372 10.92 -8.73 17.55
C SER A 372 11.35 -8.37 18.98
N ALA A 373 11.15 -7.11 19.41
CA ALA A 373 11.56 -6.64 20.72
C ALA A 373 10.63 -7.03 21.87
N ALA A 374 9.31 -7.08 21.62
CA ALA A 374 8.27 -7.29 22.63
C ALA A 374 7.56 -8.65 22.53
N GLY A 375 7.66 -9.36 21.40
CA GLY A 375 7.04 -10.67 21.21
C GLY A 375 5.51 -10.66 21.02
N ASP A 376 4.83 -9.53 21.22
CA ASP A 376 3.38 -9.39 21.07
C ASP A 376 3.00 -8.81 19.69
N SER A 377 2.10 -9.48 18.97
CA SER A 377 1.67 -9.06 17.62
C SER A 377 0.62 -7.96 17.63
N VAL A 378 -0.24 -7.92 18.63
CA VAL A 378 -1.28 -6.89 18.79
C VAL A 378 -0.59 -5.58 19.15
N TYR A 379 0.29 -5.63 20.14
CA TYR A 379 1.08 -4.47 20.54
C TYR A 379 1.93 -3.91 19.37
N ALA A 380 2.61 -4.79 18.63
CA ALA A 380 3.36 -4.37 17.44
C ALA A 380 2.48 -3.71 16.38
N SER A 381 1.25 -4.20 16.15
CA SER A 381 0.29 -3.57 15.25
C SER A 381 -0.12 -2.18 15.75
N LEU A 382 -0.41 -2.02 17.04
CA LEU A 382 -0.78 -0.73 17.62
C LEU A 382 0.34 0.32 17.52
N ILE A 383 1.59 -0.05 17.80
CA ILE A 383 2.72 0.88 17.69
C ILE A 383 3.05 1.22 16.24
N ALA A 384 2.96 0.26 15.32
CA ALA A 384 3.19 0.55 13.91
C ALA A 384 2.06 1.42 13.31
N SER A 385 0.82 1.22 13.77
CA SER A 385 -0.30 2.11 13.45
C SER A 385 -0.13 3.51 14.01
N LEU A 386 0.43 3.64 15.22
CA LEU A 386 0.81 4.94 15.77
C LEU A 386 1.76 5.66 14.82
N LEU A 387 2.82 4.98 14.35
CA LEU A 387 3.75 5.55 13.37
C LEU A 387 3.05 5.99 12.08
N GLY A 388 2.25 5.10 11.49
CA GLY A 388 1.58 5.40 10.21
C GLY A 388 0.50 6.48 10.30
N LEU A 389 -0.13 6.66 11.47
CA LEU A 389 -1.11 7.72 11.72
C LEU A 389 -0.49 9.03 12.19
N THR A 390 0.83 9.12 12.37
CA THR A 390 1.49 10.39 12.69
C THR A 390 1.27 11.41 11.58
N ALA A 391 1.17 12.70 11.94
CA ALA A 391 1.08 13.78 10.96
C ALA A 391 2.24 13.70 9.95
N SER A 392 3.46 13.43 10.44
CA SER A 392 4.65 13.24 9.62
C SER A 392 4.47 12.13 8.57
N HIS A 393 4.04 10.92 8.95
CA HIS A 393 3.92 9.82 7.98
C HIS A 393 2.69 9.94 7.08
N LEU A 394 1.61 10.57 7.53
CA LEU A 394 0.45 10.85 6.66
C LEU A 394 0.80 11.83 5.54
N VAL A 395 1.62 12.86 5.81
CA VAL A 395 2.06 13.82 4.79
C VAL A 395 3.19 13.24 3.94
N PHE A 396 4.32 12.86 4.55
CA PHE A 396 5.51 12.43 3.79
C PHE A 396 5.43 11.01 3.26
N GLY A 397 4.50 10.18 3.76
CA GLY A 397 4.15 8.91 3.12
C GLY A 397 3.45 9.10 1.78
N SER A 398 2.91 10.29 1.52
CA SER A 398 2.13 10.64 0.33
C SER A 398 2.79 11.67 -0.56
N LEU A 399 3.60 12.57 -0.01
CA LEU A 399 4.26 13.63 -0.76
C LEU A 399 5.51 13.09 -1.46
N ILE A 400 5.67 13.34 -2.77
CA ILE A 400 6.87 12.95 -3.52
C ILE A 400 8.05 13.75 -2.97
N GLU A 401 8.78 13.13 -2.05
CA GLU A 401 9.91 13.71 -1.34
C GLU A 401 10.82 12.59 -0.81
N SER A 402 12.06 12.93 -0.47
CA SER A 402 13.11 12.00 -0.06
C SER A 402 13.00 11.50 1.39
N TYR A 403 12.39 12.28 2.29
CA TYR A 403 12.47 12.04 3.75
C TYR A 403 11.79 10.75 4.22
N ILE A 404 10.75 10.27 3.54
CA ILE A 404 10.09 9.01 3.94
C ILE A 404 10.97 7.79 3.69
N PHE A 405 11.74 7.80 2.59
CA PHE A 405 12.69 6.73 2.28
C PHE A 405 13.88 6.73 3.24
N LEU A 406 14.26 7.91 3.71
CA LEU A 406 15.28 8.08 4.73
C LEU A 406 14.83 7.49 6.08
N ALA A 407 13.58 7.75 6.49
CA ALA A 407 12.97 7.10 7.64
C ALA A 407 12.92 5.57 7.47
N ALA A 408 12.58 5.07 6.28
CA ALA A 408 12.58 3.64 5.98
C ALA A 408 13.99 3.03 6.11
N GLY A 409 15.03 3.71 5.60
CA GLY A 409 16.42 3.28 5.71
C GLY A 409 16.92 3.24 7.16
N LEU A 410 16.60 4.27 7.96
CA LEU A 410 16.93 4.32 9.38
C LEU A 410 16.21 3.21 10.17
N LEU A 411 14.92 3.00 9.92
CA LEU A 411 14.14 1.89 10.51
C LEU A 411 14.71 0.53 10.13
N LEU A 412 15.08 0.33 8.86
CA LEU A 412 15.71 -0.90 8.39
C LEU A 412 17.01 -1.15 9.14
N PHE A 413 17.85 -0.13 9.32
CA PHE A 413 19.08 -0.23 10.08
C PHE A 413 18.84 -0.70 11.52
N PHE A 414 17.86 -0.13 12.21
CA PHE A 414 17.47 -0.56 13.56
C PHE A 414 16.92 -1.98 13.60
N VAL A 415 16.11 -2.40 12.62
CA VAL A 415 15.61 -3.79 12.50
C VAL A 415 16.76 -4.77 12.29
N LEU A 416 17.75 -4.42 11.46
CA LEU A 416 18.92 -5.25 11.20
C LEU A 416 19.82 -5.35 12.44
N LEU A 417 20.01 -4.23 13.17
CA LEU A 417 20.72 -4.22 14.44
C LEU A 417 20.04 -5.12 15.48
N LEU A 418 18.72 -4.99 15.65
CA LEU A 418 17.93 -5.79 16.61
C LEU A 418 17.96 -7.29 16.30
N LYS A 419 18.04 -7.65 15.01
CA LYS A 419 18.14 -9.04 14.54
C LYS A 419 19.57 -9.57 14.48
N ASP A 420 20.50 -8.88 15.11
CA ASP A 420 21.93 -9.22 15.14
C ASP A 420 22.56 -9.50 13.77
N ARG A 421 22.13 -8.76 12.74
CA ARG A 421 22.64 -8.94 11.37
C ARG A 421 24.10 -8.47 11.24
N PRO A 422 24.87 -9.09 10.33
CA PRO A 422 26.30 -8.77 10.16
C PRO A 422 26.51 -7.38 9.55
N VAL A 423 27.71 -6.82 9.74
CA VAL A 423 28.08 -5.47 9.30
C VAL A 423 27.78 -5.20 7.81
N PRO A 424 28.01 -6.12 6.85
CA PRO A 424 27.68 -5.85 5.45
C PRO A 424 26.21 -5.51 5.22
N ALA A 425 25.28 -6.13 5.96
CA ALA A 425 23.86 -5.79 5.87
C ALA A 425 23.58 -4.37 6.39
N LEU A 426 24.28 -3.96 7.47
CA LEU A 426 24.21 -2.61 8.01
C LEU A 426 24.78 -1.57 7.04
N VAL A 427 25.89 -1.89 6.36
CA VAL A 427 26.48 -1.04 5.31
C VAL A 427 25.47 -0.78 4.19
N VAL A 428 24.80 -1.82 3.69
CA VAL A 428 23.79 -1.68 2.62
C VAL A 428 22.64 -0.77 3.06
N ALA A 429 22.10 -0.97 4.27
CA ALA A 429 21.04 -0.09 4.80
C ALA A 429 21.52 1.36 4.97
N SER A 430 22.75 1.56 5.43
CA SER A 430 23.32 2.90 5.60
C SER A 430 23.69 3.60 4.31
N LEU A 431 24.00 2.87 3.23
CA LEU A 431 24.18 3.47 1.92
C LEU A 431 22.90 4.14 1.41
N ALA A 432 21.73 3.56 1.71
CA ALA A 432 20.46 4.22 1.41
C ALA A 432 20.28 5.50 2.25
N VAL A 433 20.62 5.47 3.54
CA VAL A 433 20.50 6.64 4.43
C VAL A 433 21.43 7.79 4.01
N ILE A 434 22.74 7.52 3.94
CA ILE A 434 23.76 8.52 3.59
C ILE A 434 23.63 8.99 2.13
N GLY A 435 23.12 8.11 1.26
CA GLY A 435 22.85 8.39 -0.15
C GLY A 435 21.71 9.36 -0.35
N ILE A 436 20.74 9.39 0.58
CA ILE A 436 19.65 10.37 0.58
C ILE A 436 20.09 11.63 1.31
N THR A 437 20.60 11.56 2.55
CA THR A 437 21.18 12.74 3.22
C THR A 437 22.36 12.34 4.10
N TYR A 438 23.52 12.96 3.89
CA TYR A 438 24.73 12.57 4.60
C TYR A 438 24.68 12.89 6.11
N THR A 439 23.91 13.89 6.54
CA THR A 439 23.75 14.26 7.97
C THR A 439 23.12 13.14 8.79
N ASN A 440 22.19 12.39 8.20
CA ASN A 440 21.48 11.31 8.87
C ASN A 440 22.30 10.03 9.03
N PHE A 441 23.47 9.93 8.37
CA PHE A 441 24.40 8.84 8.62
C PHE A 441 24.93 8.82 10.06
N ALA A 442 25.04 9.98 10.71
CA ALA A 442 25.44 10.06 12.11
C ALA A 442 24.48 9.28 13.02
N GLN A 443 23.18 9.18 12.68
CA GLN A 443 22.22 8.34 13.40
C GLN A 443 22.59 6.85 13.34
N ASN A 444 23.03 6.35 12.18
CA ASN A 444 23.49 4.96 12.04
C ASN A 444 24.75 4.69 12.87
N VAL A 445 25.69 5.65 12.90
CA VAL A 445 26.91 5.56 13.70
C VAL A 445 26.59 5.53 15.19
N ILE A 446 25.73 6.45 15.66
CA ILE A 446 25.23 6.49 17.05
C ILE A 446 24.58 5.15 17.40
N ALA A 447 23.69 4.64 16.55
CA ALA A 447 22.98 3.39 16.80
C ALA A 447 23.92 2.19 16.87
N LEU A 448 24.85 2.04 15.91
CA LEU A 448 25.81 0.94 15.90
C LEU A 448 26.72 0.99 17.13
N PHE A 449 27.32 2.16 17.40
CA PHE A 449 28.25 2.33 18.51
C PHE A 449 27.58 2.07 19.87
N THR A 450 26.33 2.54 20.05
CA THR A 450 25.62 2.39 21.32
C THR A 450 25.16 0.94 21.54
N VAL A 451 24.62 0.29 20.50
CA VAL A 451 24.07 -1.08 20.61
C VAL A 451 25.20 -2.11 20.65
N ARG A 452 26.22 -1.95 19.80
CA ARG A 452 27.40 -2.82 19.69
C ARG A 452 28.67 -1.99 19.97
N PRO A 453 29.01 -1.73 21.25
CA PRO A 453 30.14 -0.88 21.61
C PRO A 453 31.47 -1.53 21.24
N ASN A 454 31.89 -1.33 20.00
CA ASN A 454 33.16 -1.79 19.44
C ASN A 454 33.70 -0.74 18.47
N ILE A 455 34.64 0.07 18.95
CA ILE A 455 35.21 1.20 18.19
C ILE A 455 35.84 0.76 16.87
N LYS A 456 36.50 -0.42 16.83
CA LYS A 456 37.11 -0.95 15.61
C LYS A 456 36.05 -1.33 14.57
N GLN A 457 34.95 -1.93 15.01
CA GLN A 457 33.82 -2.26 14.14
C GLN A 457 33.14 -0.99 13.62
N THR A 458 32.88 -0.01 14.48
CA THR A 458 32.29 1.27 14.09
C THR A 458 33.17 2.00 13.09
N LEU A 459 34.48 2.07 13.32
CA LEU A 459 35.42 2.72 12.40
C LEU A 459 35.44 2.02 11.03
N ARG A 460 35.53 0.68 11.01
CA ARG A 460 35.45 -0.10 9.75
C ARG A 460 34.15 0.18 9.01
N PHE A 461 33.03 0.18 9.72
CA PHE A 461 31.72 0.49 9.15
C PHE A 461 31.68 1.89 8.55
N VAL A 462 32.15 2.91 9.26
CA VAL A 462 32.22 4.30 8.77
C VAL A 462 33.06 4.39 7.51
N VAL A 463 34.30 3.89 7.55
CA VAL A 463 35.20 3.91 6.39
C VAL A 463 34.58 3.19 5.19
N THR A 464 34.00 2.00 5.38
CA THR A 464 33.37 1.26 4.29
C THR A 464 32.19 2.02 3.68
N VAL A 465 31.30 2.57 4.49
CA VAL A 465 30.14 3.32 3.98
C VAL A 465 30.60 4.58 3.24
N THR A 466 31.56 5.34 3.77
CA THR A 466 32.06 6.56 3.12
C THR A 466 32.78 6.26 1.80
N VAL A 467 33.64 5.23 1.75
CA VAL A 467 34.31 4.83 0.50
C VAL A 467 33.29 4.41 -0.56
N LEU A 468 32.32 3.58 -0.19
CA LEU A 468 31.26 3.16 -1.11
C LEU A 468 30.38 4.33 -1.56
N LEU A 469 30.08 5.29 -0.67
CA LEU A 469 29.37 6.51 -1.04
C LEU A 469 30.13 7.28 -2.14
N VAL A 470 31.43 7.51 -1.97
CA VAL A 470 32.25 8.20 -2.99
C VAL A 470 32.18 7.46 -4.33
N LEU A 471 32.38 6.14 -4.32
CA LEU A 471 32.33 5.32 -5.54
C LEU A 471 30.95 5.38 -6.21
N PHE A 472 29.88 5.26 -5.44
CA PHE A 472 28.52 5.32 -5.97
C PHE A 472 28.12 6.72 -6.43
N THR A 473 28.63 7.80 -5.83
CA THR A 473 28.40 9.16 -6.32
C THR A 473 29.10 9.38 -7.66
N LEU A 474 30.31 8.85 -7.83
CA LEU A 474 30.99 8.88 -9.14
C LEU A 474 30.18 8.09 -10.18
N LEU A 475 29.68 6.91 -9.82
CA LEU A 475 28.78 6.15 -10.69
C LEU A 475 27.47 6.90 -10.99
N ASN A 476 26.89 7.58 -9.99
CA ASN A 476 25.70 8.39 -10.15
C ASN A 476 25.91 9.43 -11.25
N ASN A 477 27.00 10.18 -11.17
CA ASN A 477 27.31 11.25 -12.13
C ASN A 477 27.75 10.72 -13.50
N LEU A 478 28.23 9.47 -13.57
CA LEU A 478 28.46 8.79 -14.85
C LEU A 478 27.15 8.39 -15.54
N LEU A 479 26.19 7.87 -14.78
CA LEU A 479 24.89 7.44 -15.31
C LEU A 479 23.93 8.59 -15.57
N TYR A 480 24.03 9.64 -14.75
CA TYR A 480 23.21 10.84 -14.81
C TYR A 480 24.16 12.05 -14.93
N PRO A 481 24.65 12.36 -16.14
CA PRO A 481 25.48 13.54 -16.36
C PRO A 481 24.77 14.79 -15.85
N ASN A 482 25.54 15.68 -15.22
CA ASN A 482 25.10 16.90 -14.55
C ASN A 482 24.34 16.68 -13.22
N ALA A 483 24.10 15.43 -12.76
CA ALA A 483 23.22 15.08 -11.62
C ALA A 483 23.31 15.98 -10.39
N HIS A 484 24.48 16.10 -9.79
CA HIS A 484 24.69 16.98 -8.65
C HIS A 484 26.18 17.26 -8.60
N PRO A 485 26.60 18.40 -8.02
CA PRO A 485 28.00 18.59 -7.73
C PRO A 485 28.43 17.57 -6.68
N LEU A 486 29.69 17.13 -6.76
CA LEU A 486 30.21 16.06 -5.90
C LEU A 486 30.20 16.50 -4.43
N PHE A 487 29.55 15.74 -3.55
CA PHE A 487 29.41 16.08 -2.12
C PHE A 487 30.74 16.24 -1.37
N PHE A 488 31.81 15.63 -1.87
CA PHE A 488 33.15 15.73 -1.30
C PHE A 488 33.96 16.92 -1.85
N VAL A 489 33.37 17.74 -2.72
CA VAL A 489 33.96 19.00 -3.17
C VAL A 489 33.49 20.12 -2.22
N PRO A 490 34.41 20.79 -1.49
CA PRO A 490 34.03 21.74 -0.44
C PRO A 490 33.18 22.92 -0.92
N SER A 491 33.40 23.43 -2.14
CA SER A 491 32.60 24.54 -2.68
C SER A 491 31.12 24.17 -2.84
N SER A 492 30.83 22.90 -3.10
CA SER A 492 29.48 22.37 -3.25
C SER A 492 28.70 22.29 -1.93
N LEU A 493 29.39 22.38 -0.79
CA LEU A 493 28.80 22.43 0.54
C LEU A 493 28.45 23.87 0.97
N GLN A 494 29.03 24.89 0.32
CA GLN A 494 28.72 26.28 0.63
C GLN A 494 27.28 26.66 0.28
N ALA A 495 26.69 25.98 -0.72
CA ALA A 495 25.27 26.13 -1.09
C ALA A 495 24.32 25.80 0.08
N GLU A 496 24.74 25.04 1.09
CA GLU A 496 23.92 24.72 2.25
C GLU A 496 23.93 25.81 3.33
N GLN A 497 24.80 26.82 3.23
CA GLN A 497 24.83 27.93 4.20
C GLN A 497 23.52 28.72 4.23
N GLN A 498 22.79 28.79 3.11
CA GLN A 498 21.47 29.44 3.04
C GLN A 498 20.41 28.77 3.93
N ASN A 499 20.61 27.50 4.31
CA ASN A 499 19.71 26.74 5.17
C ASN A 499 20.10 26.80 6.66
N VAL A 500 21.10 27.62 7.00
CA VAL A 500 21.57 27.83 8.37
C VAL A 500 21.05 29.17 8.88
N TYR A 501 20.15 29.10 9.85
CA TYR A 501 19.48 30.25 10.44
C TYR A 501 20.13 30.66 11.77
N PRO A 502 19.99 31.94 12.17
CA PRO A 502 20.39 32.40 13.48
C PRO A 502 19.53 31.77 14.57
N PHE A 503 20.11 31.66 15.76
CA PHE A 503 19.38 31.24 16.94
C PHE A 503 18.40 32.33 17.37
N ASN A 504 17.15 31.99 17.63
CA ASN A 504 16.14 32.92 18.13
C ASN A 504 15.18 32.23 19.11
N ALA A 505 14.46 33.03 19.92
CA ALA A 505 13.58 32.52 20.97
C ALA A 505 12.43 31.67 20.40
N LEU A 506 11.83 32.09 19.28
CA LEU A 506 10.73 31.36 18.65
C LEU A 506 11.17 29.95 18.20
N ARG A 507 12.36 29.82 17.62
CA ARG A 507 12.97 28.55 17.21
C ARG A 507 13.18 27.62 18.41
N VAL A 508 13.64 28.14 19.54
CA VAL A 508 13.78 27.36 20.79
C VAL A 508 12.43 26.85 21.28
N GLN A 509 11.38 27.66 21.18
CA GLN A 509 10.01 27.26 21.55
C GLN A 509 9.42 26.24 20.56
N ALA A 510 9.72 26.39 19.27
CA ALA A 510 9.23 25.54 18.20
C ALA A 510 9.87 24.14 18.21
N LEU A 511 11.12 24.01 18.66
CA LEU A 511 11.82 22.71 18.73
C LEU A 511 11.08 21.63 19.53
N PRO A 512 10.75 21.80 20.82
CA PRO A 512 10.05 20.76 21.57
C PRO A 512 8.67 20.45 20.96
N ARG A 513 8.00 21.44 20.36
CA ARG A 513 6.75 21.20 19.62
C ARG A 513 6.98 20.35 18.38
N GLY A 514 7.95 20.68 17.53
CA GLY A 514 8.29 19.94 16.31
C GLY A 514 8.77 18.51 16.58
N PHE A 515 9.52 18.30 17.66
CA PHE A 515 10.15 17.02 17.97
C PHE A 515 9.25 16.03 18.69
N PHE A 516 8.40 16.50 19.60
CA PHE A 516 7.58 15.64 20.46
C PHE A 516 6.07 15.71 20.16
N PHE A 517 5.59 16.72 19.44
CA PHE A 517 4.17 16.98 19.26
C PHE A 517 3.74 17.08 17.80
N HIS A 518 4.13 18.14 17.07
CA HIS A 518 3.65 18.44 15.72
C HIS A 518 3.94 17.33 14.70
N ASN A 519 4.98 16.51 14.94
CA ASN A 519 5.27 15.35 14.12
C ASN A 519 4.26 14.19 14.31
N ILE A 520 3.71 14.02 15.51
CA ILE A 520 2.70 13.01 15.83
C ILE A 520 1.29 13.56 15.58
N ILE A 521 0.98 14.72 16.15
CA ILE A 521 -0.35 15.34 16.22
C ILE A 521 -0.30 16.65 15.46
N ALA A 522 -1.03 16.70 14.35
CA ALA A 522 -1.13 17.89 13.53
C ALA A 522 -1.77 19.06 14.31
N PRO A 523 -1.09 20.22 14.43
CA PRO A 523 -1.72 21.47 14.85
C PRO A 523 -2.49 22.10 13.69
N SER A 524 -3.12 23.25 13.93
CA SER A 524 -3.64 24.07 12.84
C SER A 524 -2.48 24.61 12.00
N PRO A 525 -2.49 24.45 10.66
CA PRO A 525 -1.44 24.99 9.81
C PRO A 525 -1.53 26.52 9.73
N ILE A 526 -0.37 27.15 9.57
CA ILE A 526 -0.23 28.54 9.14
C ILE A 526 -0.41 28.57 7.62
N PHE A 527 -1.23 29.51 7.13
CA PHE A 527 -1.38 29.78 5.70
C PHE A 527 -0.54 30.98 5.30
N TYR A 528 0.17 30.84 4.18
CA TYR A 528 0.99 31.93 3.65
C TYR A 528 0.90 31.99 2.13
N ASP A 529 0.61 33.16 1.58
CA ASP A 529 0.14 33.36 0.20
C ASP A 529 0.99 34.34 -0.62
N ARG A 530 2.18 34.74 -0.14
CA ARG A 530 2.92 35.86 -0.75
C ARG A 530 4.05 35.49 -1.72
N ASP A 531 4.69 34.32 -1.56
CA ASP A 531 5.94 34.02 -2.29
C ASP A 531 5.71 33.21 -3.58
N ILE A 532 4.61 32.45 -3.66
CA ILE A 532 4.32 31.51 -4.76
C ILE A 532 2.82 31.59 -5.10
N PRO A 533 2.36 31.16 -6.29
CA PRO A 533 0.96 31.28 -6.72
C PRO A 533 -0.03 30.37 -5.95
N PHE A 534 0.44 29.62 -4.96
CA PHE A 534 -0.37 28.74 -4.13
C PHE A 534 -0.21 29.09 -2.64
N ILE A 535 -1.26 28.80 -1.86
CA ILE A 535 -1.22 28.89 -0.40
C ILE A 535 -0.26 27.83 0.13
N GLN A 536 0.76 28.28 0.84
CA GLN A 536 1.70 27.43 1.55
C GLN A 536 1.14 26.98 2.90
N PHE A 537 1.40 25.73 3.26
CA PHE A 537 1.10 25.15 4.57
C PHE A 537 2.38 25.10 5.41
N ARG A 538 2.37 25.73 6.58
CA ARG A 538 3.53 25.76 7.51
C ARG A 538 3.09 25.40 8.91
N PHE A 539 4.03 24.88 9.71
CA PHE A 539 3.90 24.80 11.17
C PHE A 539 4.83 25.75 11.91
N PHE A 540 5.87 26.22 11.23
CA PHE A 540 6.82 27.17 11.78
C PHE A 540 7.30 28.11 10.67
N LYS A 541 6.99 29.40 10.79
CA LYS A 541 7.41 30.43 9.83
C LYS A 541 8.07 31.61 10.55
N PRO A 542 9.40 31.53 10.79
CA PRO A 542 10.10 32.54 11.57
C PRO A 542 10.15 33.93 10.92
N GLU A 543 9.99 34.05 9.61
CA GLU A 543 10.01 35.33 8.90
C GLU A 543 8.85 36.27 9.28
N ILE A 544 7.75 35.70 9.79
CA ILE A 544 6.58 36.44 10.27
C ILE A 544 6.34 36.21 11.77
N ASP A 545 7.32 35.62 12.47
CA ASP A 545 7.26 35.27 13.89
C ASP A 545 6.05 34.38 14.27
N GLU A 546 5.66 33.45 13.38
CA GLU A 546 4.52 32.57 13.60
C GLU A 546 4.89 31.10 13.86
N LEU A 547 4.13 30.49 14.78
CA LEU A 547 4.25 29.09 15.17
C LEU A 547 2.85 28.51 15.39
N SER A 548 2.58 27.38 14.73
CA SER A 548 1.29 26.71 14.80
C SER A 548 0.90 26.33 16.23
N GLN A 549 -0.43 26.34 16.46
CA GLN A 549 -1.05 26.05 17.74
C GLN A 549 -2.14 24.99 17.61
N TYR A 550 -2.51 24.41 18.76
CA TYR A 550 -3.64 23.50 18.88
C TYR A 550 -4.90 24.30 19.20
N ASP A 551 -5.55 24.85 18.19
CA ASP A 551 -6.69 25.76 18.35
C ASP A 551 -7.98 25.01 18.70
N LEU A 552 -8.16 23.81 18.14
CA LEU A 552 -9.40 23.04 18.28
C LEU A 552 -9.43 22.22 19.59
N PRO A 553 -10.62 22.02 20.20
CA PRO A 553 -10.74 21.20 21.40
C PRO A 553 -10.19 19.77 21.24
N ILE A 554 -10.41 19.15 20.07
CA ILE A 554 -9.89 17.81 19.77
C ILE A 554 -8.36 17.80 19.70
N GLN A 555 -7.74 18.81 19.07
CA GLN A 555 -6.28 18.96 19.01
C GLN A 555 -5.67 19.07 20.42
N LYS A 556 -6.29 19.87 21.29
CA LYS A 556 -5.89 19.99 22.71
C LYS A 556 -6.04 18.67 23.45
N LEU A 557 -7.17 17.99 23.31
CA LEU A 557 -7.41 16.69 23.95
C LEU A 557 -6.36 15.65 23.54
N VAL A 558 -6.09 15.51 22.24
CA VAL A 558 -5.13 14.54 21.73
C VAL A 558 -3.70 14.87 22.15
N SER A 559 -3.32 16.16 22.16
CA SER A 559 -2.00 16.58 22.64
C SER A 559 -1.79 16.31 24.12
N TRP A 560 -2.79 16.55 24.98
CA TRP A 560 -2.72 16.15 26.39
C TRP A 560 -2.66 14.64 26.58
N ALA A 561 -3.45 13.87 25.83
CA ALA A 561 -3.41 12.42 25.88
C ALA A 561 -2.02 11.87 25.48
N TRP A 562 -1.41 12.45 24.44
CA TRP A 562 -0.07 12.10 24.02
C TRP A 562 0.99 12.50 25.03
N LEU A 563 0.89 13.69 25.64
CA LEU A 563 1.79 14.08 26.73
C LEU A 563 1.71 13.08 27.89
N ALA A 564 0.51 12.64 28.29
CA ALA A 564 0.35 11.62 29.32
C ALA A 564 1.04 10.29 28.95
N MET A 565 0.94 9.88 27.68
CA MET A 565 1.64 8.71 27.16
C MET A 565 3.17 8.88 27.13
N LEU A 566 3.67 10.05 26.72
CA LEU A 566 5.09 10.40 26.76
C LEU A 566 5.62 10.36 28.20
N LEU A 567 4.89 10.93 29.15
CA LEU A 567 5.24 10.92 30.57
C LEU A 567 5.27 9.48 31.12
N LEU A 568 4.26 8.67 30.80
CA LEU A 568 4.27 7.24 31.15
C LEU A 568 5.48 6.53 30.54
N GLY A 569 5.82 6.82 29.28
CA GLY A 569 7.01 6.28 28.61
C GLY A 569 8.31 6.71 29.29
N GLY A 570 8.43 7.99 29.66
CA GLY A 570 9.58 8.53 30.38
C GLY A 570 9.74 7.88 31.76
N ILE A 571 8.67 7.73 32.52
CA ILE A 571 8.68 7.05 33.82
C ILE A 571 9.13 5.59 33.66
N LEU A 572 8.57 4.85 32.70
CA LEU A 572 8.95 3.45 32.46
C LEU A 572 10.37 3.31 31.90
N PHE A 573 10.86 4.26 31.12
CA PHE A 573 12.24 4.29 30.65
C PHE A 573 13.24 4.44 31.80
N LEU A 574 12.94 5.31 32.77
CA LEU A 574 13.79 5.56 33.94
C LEU A 574 13.64 4.46 35.01
N LYS A 575 12.62 3.61 34.90
CA LYS A 575 12.36 2.53 35.84
C LYS A 575 13.31 1.36 35.59
N HIS A 576 14.16 1.06 36.57
CA HIS A 576 15.11 -0.07 36.56
C HIS A 576 15.93 -0.24 35.25
N PRO A 577 16.69 0.78 34.82
CA PRO A 577 17.39 0.77 33.54
C PRO A 577 18.36 -0.42 33.40
N GLY A 578 19.02 -0.81 34.50
CA GLY A 578 19.99 -1.92 34.52
C GLY A 578 19.44 -3.30 34.17
N SER A 579 18.12 -3.51 34.29
CA SER A 579 17.46 -4.78 33.94
C SER A 579 16.82 -4.80 32.56
N ASN A 580 16.83 -3.66 31.83
CA ASN A 580 16.18 -3.60 30.52
C ASN A 580 17.15 -4.06 29.41
N PRO A 581 16.92 -5.22 28.76
CA PRO A 581 17.80 -5.74 27.70
C PRO A 581 17.85 -4.83 26.46
N HIS A 582 16.87 -3.93 26.30
CA HIS A 582 16.81 -3.00 25.18
C HIS A 582 17.29 -1.59 25.54
N LEU A 583 17.87 -1.38 26.73
CA LEU A 583 18.34 -0.07 27.18
C LEU A 583 19.27 0.59 26.15
N ARG A 584 20.19 -0.16 25.55
CA ARG A 584 21.11 0.36 24.54
C ARG A 584 20.39 0.86 23.28
N PHE A 585 19.32 0.18 22.86
CA PHE A 585 18.49 0.66 21.75
C PHE A 585 17.75 1.95 22.13
N MET A 586 17.22 2.03 23.35
CA MET A 586 16.55 3.24 23.82
C MET A 586 17.51 4.43 23.88
N ILE A 587 18.72 4.25 24.43
CA ILE A 587 19.76 5.28 24.45
C ILE A 587 20.15 5.70 23.03
N ALA A 588 20.31 4.74 22.10
CA ALA A 588 20.59 5.04 20.70
C ALA A 588 19.50 5.90 20.05
N LEU A 589 18.23 5.55 20.24
CA LEU A 589 17.08 6.29 19.71
C LEU A 589 16.99 7.70 20.32
N THR A 590 17.22 7.84 21.63
CA THR A 590 17.34 9.15 22.28
C THR A 590 18.50 9.96 21.69
N GLY A 591 19.66 9.34 21.45
CA GLY A 591 20.81 9.98 20.80
C GLY A 591 20.48 10.46 19.38
N CYS A 592 19.73 9.69 18.60
CA CYS A 592 19.23 10.11 17.29
C CYS A 592 18.30 11.33 17.37
N ILE A 593 17.38 11.36 18.34
CA ILE A 593 16.49 12.51 18.56
C ILE A 593 17.31 13.75 18.94
N LEU A 594 18.23 13.62 19.90
CA LEU A 594 19.08 14.71 20.36
C LEU A 594 20.00 15.25 19.26
N LEU A 595 20.55 14.38 18.41
CA LEU A 595 21.33 14.78 17.23
C LEU A 595 20.49 15.66 16.30
N ASN A 596 19.27 15.24 15.96
CA ASN A 596 18.40 16.01 15.09
C ASN A 596 17.97 17.33 15.75
N MET A 597 17.67 17.33 17.06
CA MET A 597 17.38 18.56 17.79
C MET A 597 18.55 19.53 17.71
N ALA A 598 19.78 19.05 17.95
CA ALA A 598 20.98 19.87 17.89
C ALA A 598 21.22 20.45 16.49
N LEU A 599 20.99 19.66 15.45
CA LEU A 599 21.07 20.10 14.05
C LEU A 599 20.04 21.20 13.75
N HIS A 600 18.77 20.98 14.12
CA HIS A 600 17.67 21.87 13.80
C HIS A 600 17.56 23.12 14.69
N LEU A 601 18.39 23.26 15.72
CA LEU A 601 18.64 24.55 16.39
C LEU A 601 19.07 25.65 15.42
N ARG A 602 19.69 25.27 14.28
CA ARG A 602 20.13 26.22 13.25
C ARG A 602 19.76 25.79 11.84
N TYR A 603 19.70 24.50 11.56
CA TYR A 603 19.47 24.01 10.20
C TYR A 603 17.98 23.88 9.87
N GLY A 604 17.61 24.30 8.66
CA GLY A 604 16.26 24.16 8.11
C GLY A 604 15.31 25.26 8.57
N LYS A 605 14.44 25.70 7.68
CA LYS A 605 13.45 26.75 7.91
C LYS A 605 12.21 26.20 8.60
N GLU A 606 11.58 25.20 8.00
CA GLU A 606 10.43 24.48 8.54
C GLU A 606 10.88 23.15 9.18
N PHE A 607 10.52 22.91 10.44
CA PHE A 607 10.90 21.67 11.12
C PHE A 607 10.10 20.48 10.66
N PHE A 608 8.83 20.70 10.29
CA PHE A 608 7.95 19.62 9.92
C PHE A 608 8.49 18.82 8.72
N LEU A 609 9.14 19.49 7.76
CA LEU A 609 9.82 18.88 6.62
C LEU A 609 10.70 17.69 6.99
N TYR A 610 11.49 17.85 8.04
CA TYR A 610 12.52 16.88 8.44
C TYR A 610 12.00 15.84 9.43
N THR A 611 10.74 15.96 9.88
CA THR A 611 10.18 15.10 10.94
C THR A 611 10.25 13.60 10.69
N PRO A 612 10.23 13.06 9.46
CA PRO A 612 10.42 11.63 9.27
C PRO A 612 11.74 11.12 9.88
N ASN A 613 12.77 11.98 10.00
CA ASN A 613 14.10 11.65 10.50
C ASN A 613 14.20 11.45 12.03
N TRP A 614 13.18 11.80 12.80
CA TRP A 614 13.13 11.53 14.25
C TRP A 614 11.79 10.95 14.74
N THR A 615 10.72 11.04 13.95
CA THR A 615 9.41 10.49 14.31
C THR A 615 9.48 8.98 14.49
N TYR A 616 10.18 8.27 13.61
CA TYR A 616 10.43 6.84 13.77
C TYR A 616 11.15 6.56 15.09
N ALA A 617 12.15 7.38 15.44
CA ALA A 617 12.96 7.16 16.63
C ALA A 617 12.14 7.38 17.90
N LEU A 618 11.31 8.42 17.94
CA LEU A 618 10.39 8.69 19.04
C LEU A 618 9.37 7.56 19.23
N VAL A 619 8.74 7.09 18.14
CA VAL A 619 7.74 6.01 18.23
C VAL A 619 8.38 4.69 18.65
N LEU A 620 9.56 4.34 18.13
CA LEU A 620 10.28 3.15 18.57
C LEU A 620 10.74 3.26 20.03
N LEU A 621 11.20 4.44 20.46
CA LEU A 621 11.62 4.68 21.84
C LEU A 621 10.45 4.47 22.80
N MET A 622 9.28 5.04 22.49
CA MET A 622 8.07 4.84 23.26
C MET A 622 7.60 3.38 23.22
N GLY A 623 7.67 2.73 22.05
CA GLY A 623 7.36 1.31 21.90
C GLY A 623 8.25 0.38 22.73
N LEU A 624 9.52 0.73 22.93
CA LEU A 624 10.41 0.01 23.85
C LEU A 624 10.14 0.37 25.32
N ALA A 625 9.84 1.63 25.61
CA ALA A 625 9.57 2.11 26.96
C ALA A 625 8.34 1.43 27.56
N TRP A 626 7.27 1.30 26.77
CA TRP A 626 6.03 0.66 27.22
C TRP A 626 6.05 -0.87 27.14
N ARG A 627 7.19 -1.49 26.80
CA ARG A 627 7.29 -2.94 26.61
C ARG A 627 6.84 -3.75 27.83
N GLU A 628 7.14 -3.28 29.05
CA GLU A 628 6.75 -3.98 30.29
C GLU A 628 5.24 -4.14 30.45
N ILE A 629 4.47 -3.22 29.86
CA ILE A 629 3.00 -3.22 29.88
C ILE A 629 2.39 -3.62 28.53
N ALA A 630 3.21 -4.01 27.55
CA ALA A 630 2.78 -4.35 26.19
C ALA A 630 1.69 -5.42 26.15
N GLY A 631 1.77 -6.44 27.02
CA GLY A 631 0.79 -7.52 27.11
C GLY A 631 -0.45 -7.21 27.95
N ARG A 632 -0.54 -6.01 28.55
CA ARG A 632 -1.67 -5.62 29.40
C ARG A 632 -2.83 -5.17 28.51
N LYS A 633 -3.96 -5.87 28.60
CA LYS A 633 -5.16 -5.59 27.79
C LYS A 633 -5.66 -4.14 27.92
N TRP A 634 -5.65 -3.57 29.13
CA TRP A 634 -6.06 -2.18 29.35
C TRP A 634 -5.17 -1.19 28.59
N PHE A 635 -3.87 -1.47 28.47
CA PHE A 635 -2.93 -0.61 27.79
C PHE A 635 -3.08 -0.72 26.27
N GLN A 636 -3.32 -1.93 25.76
CA GLN A 636 -3.65 -2.14 24.34
C GLN A 636 -4.97 -1.45 23.96
N ALA A 637 -5.97 -1.47 24.84
CA ALA A 637 -7.22 -0.73 24.64
C ALA A 637 -7.02 0.80 24.69
N LEU A 638 -6.20 1.30 25.62
CA LEU A 638 -5.83 2.71 25.71
C LEU A 638 -5.11 3.19 24.43
N LEU A 639 -4.15 2.39 23.93
CA LEU A 639 -3.48 2.64 22.65
C LEU A 639 -4.48 2.69 21.50
N MET A 640 -5.38 1.71 21.41
CA MET A 640 -6.42 1.69 20.37
C MET A 640 -7.30 2.94 20.43
N ALA A 641 -7.72 3.37 21.62
CA ALA A 641 -8.50 4.59 21.81
C ALA A 641 -7.70 5.84 21.38
N PHE A 642 -6.42 5.92 21.74
CA PHE A 642 -5.55 7.00 21.29
C PHE A 642 -5.39 7.04 19.76
N LEU A 643 -5.26 5.88 19.09
CA LEU A 643 -5.19 5.82 17.62
C LEU A 643 -6.46 6.34 16.94
N ILE A 644 -7.64 6.08 17.51
CA ILE A 644 -8.92 6.63 17.00
C ILE A 644 -8.90 8.16 17.07
N LEU A 645 -8.49 8.70 18.23
CA LEU A 645 -8.40 10.15 18.42
C LEU A 645 -7.34 10.79 17.51
N LEU A 646 -6.19 10.12 17.35
CA LEU A 646 -5.11 10.57 16.49
C LEU A 646 -5.53 10.61 15.02
N ALA A 647 -6.21 9.55 14.54
CA ALA A 647 -6.73 9.49 13.19
C ALA A 647 -7.73 10.63 12.93
N TRP A 648 -8.65 10.89 13.87
CA TRP A 648 -9.58 12.02 13.77
C TRP A 648 -8.84 13.36 13.78
N ASN A 649 -7.91 13.59 14.70
CA ASN A 649 -7.18 14.85 14.73
C ASN A 649 -6.42 15.10 13.41
N ASN A 650 -5.68 14.11 12.93
CA ASN A 650 -4.86 14.29 11.75
C ASN A 650 -5.70 14.30 10.46
N SER A 651 -6.91 13.72 10.47
CA SER A 651 -7.88 13.88 9.37
C SER A 651 -8.32 15.34 9.18
N ILE A 652 -8.27 16.17 10.23
CA ILE A 652 -8.57 17.60 10.13
C ILE A 652 -7.50 18.30 9.29
N LEU A 653 -6.21 18.03 9.52
CA LEU A 653 -5.15 18.58 8.68
C LEU A 653 -5.32 18.17 7.22
N LEU A 654 -5.56 16.88 6.96
CA LEU A 654 -5.77 16.40 5.60
C LEU A 654 -6.98 17.08 4.94
N SER A 655 -8.08 17.28 5.68
CA SER A 655 -9.25 18.01 5.17
C SER A 655 -8.93 19.46 4.84
N VAL A 656 -8.18 20.14 5.71
CA VAL A 656 -7.77 21.51 5.50
C VAL A 656 -6.93 21.63 4.23
N ILE A 657 -5.97 20.72 4.04
CA ILE A 657 -5.17 20.65 2.81
C ILE A 657 -6.09 20.45 1.60
N LEU A 658 -6.95 19.44 1.62
CA LEU A 658 -7.85 19.14 0.49
C LEU A 658 -8.77 20.32 0.14
N ASN A 659 -9.37 20.96 1.14
CA ASN A 659 -10.26 22.11 0.92
C ASN A 659 -9.52 23.30 0.31
N VAL A 660 -8.33 23.61 0.81
CA VAL A 660 -7.51 24.72 0.32
C VAL A 660 -6.99 24.46 -1.09
N LEU A 661 -6.59 23.22 -1.41
CA LEU A 661 -6.23 22.85 -2.78
C LEU A 661 -7.44 22.92 -3.73
N GLY A 662 -8.62 22.47 -3.27
CA GLY A 662 -9.85 22.54 -4.06
C GLY A 662 -10.35 23.95 -4.35
N SER A 663 -9.96 24.95 -3.54
CA SER A 663 -10.24 26.36 -3.85
C SER A 663 -9.25 27.00 -4.82
N GLN A 664 -8.10 26.36 -5.05
CA GLN A 664 -7.02 26.88 -5.89
C GLN A 664 -7.01 26.28 -7.30
N VAL A 665 -7.84 25.27 -7.55
CA VAL A 665 -7.90 24.51 -8.81
C VAL A 665 -9.32 24.17 -9.21
#